data_AF-A0A1F9P2M5-F1
#
_entry.id   AF-A0A1F9P2M5-F1
#
_cell.length_a   1.000
_cell.length_b   1.000
_cell.length_c   1.000
_cell.angle_alpha   90.00
_cell.angle_beta   90.00
_cell.angle_gamma   90.00
#
_symmetry.space_group_name_H-M   'P 1'
#
loop_
_entity.id
_entity.type
_entity.pdbx_description
1 polymer ?
#
loop_
_entity_poly.entity_id
_entity_poly.type
_entity_poly.pdbx_seq_one_letter_code
_entity_poly.pdbx_strand_id
1 'polypeptide(L)'
;MEKEDLSIDALLNLHFAGRVVRKDLTKLLKEGANVPVYVLEYLLGMYCAVEDEGVIQEGLKTVKQILSDNYVRPDEAEKVKSKIKEIGSYKIIDKVTVKLNEKRDIYEAILSNLGVKGLAVSSDIVKRYEKLLVGGIWCILNLQYYYEEGSKDSPFLISELKPIQMPNLDMNSIFEGRKKFTEDQWLDMMLRSTGLEPTVFEKRVKWHFLARLIPLVENNYNLCELGPRGTGKSHIYKEISPNSILVSGGQTTVANLFYNMSSRKVGLVGVWDTVAFDEVAGIHFKDKDGVQIMKDFMASGSFSRGRDIVNANAAMVFVGNINQSVDTLVKTSHLFAPFPEEMIDSAFFDRMHAYLPGWEIPKMRPEFLTNQYGLIVDFLAEFLREMRKRSFSDAIDRYFKIGNNLNQRDIIAVRKTVSGLLKILYPHGEFGKDAVERCLVYAIESRRRVKEQLKKIGGMEFYDVHFSYIDNESLEEKFVSIPEQGGGSLIPDGPMSPGTMHTVLPGNLGHLGLYRLELQVTAGNGKLSISGSGTDTKTKEAIKIAYDYFKANMSRVSSLSKVGDHDYHLHIVEMQNTGPTSDLTLCSFITLCSGLMGKPIRCQMIILGNMSLGGTIEKASSLAETLQVGFDAGAKRILIPMSSVGDIPTIPGELFAKFQTSFYSDPVDAVYKALGVE
;
A
#
# COMPACT_ATOMS: atom_id res chain seq x y z
N MET A 1 -40.48 -9.57 12.88
CA MET A 1 -40.19 -10.22 11.58
C MET A 1 -38.69 -10.35 11.50
N GLU A 2 -38.17 -11.54 11.81
CA GLU A 2 -36.78 -11.89 11.57
C GLU A 2 -36.51 -11.68 10.07
N LYS A 3 -35.54 -10.83 9.73
CA LYS A 3 -35.04 -10.76 8.36
C LYS A 3 -34.40 -12.11 8.09
N GLU A 4 -35.00 -12.93 7.23
CA GLU A 4 -34.27 -14.04 6.61
C GLU A 4 -33.01 -13.45 5.99
N ASP A 5 -31.84 -13.93 6.45
CA ASP A 5 -30.55 -13.43 6.01
C ASP A 5 -30.29 -14.00 4.60
N LEU A 6 -30.83 -13.31 3.60
CA LEU A 6 -30.72 -13.68 2.19
C LEU A 6 -29.25 -13.79 1.79
N SER A 7 -28.93 -14.79 0.96
CA SER A 7 -27.58 -14.94 0.42
C SER A 7 -27.20 -13.77 -0.48
N ILE A 8 -25.89 -13.51 -0.65
CA ILE A 8 -25.39 -12.46 -1.56
C ILE A 8 -25.91 -12.68 -2.98
N ASP A 9 -26.01 -13.93 -3.44
CA ASP A 9 -26.50 -14.27 -4.78
C ASP A 9 -27.99 -13.91 -4.94
N ALA A 10 -28.82 -14.22 -3.94
CA ALA A 10 -30.23 -13.84 -3.93
C ALA A 10 -30.42 -12.31 -3.93
N LEU A 11 -29.63 -11.60 -3.11
CA LEU A 11 -29.65 -10.13 -3.07
C LEU A 11 -29.20 -9.49 -4.40
N LEU A 12 -28.17 -10.06 -5.03
CA LEU A 12 -27.67 -9.62 -6.33
C LEU A 12 -28.72 -9.82 -7.43
N ASN A 13 -29.34 -10.99 -7.51
CA ASN A 13 -30.37 -11.28 -8.50
C ASN A 13 -31.63 -10.43 -8.29
N LEU A 14 -31.98 -10.13 -7.04
CA LEU A 14 -33.16 -9.31 -6.72
C LEU A 14 -32.94 -7.81 -7.01
N HIS A 15 -31.79 -7.25 -6.64
CA HIS A 15 -31.56 -5.80 -6.67
C HIS A 15 -30.68 -5.32 -7.83
N PHE A 16 -29.97 -6.23 -8.50
CA PHE A 16 -29.07 -5.93 -9.61
C PHE A 16 -29.33 -6.83 -10.82
N ALA A 17 -30.58 -7.26 -11.02
CA ALA A 17 -31.01 -8.05 -12.18
C ALA A 17 -30.52 -7.44 -13.50
N GLY A 18 -29.96 -8.29 -14.38
CA GLY A 18 -29.37 -7.88 -15.66
C GLY A 18 -28.04 -7.13 -15.56
N ARG A 19 -27.47 -6.98 -14.36
CA ARG A 19 -26.18 -6.30 -14.09
C ARG A 19 -25.20 -7.18 -13.33
N VAL A 20 -25.54 -8.47 -13.20
CA VAL A 20 -24.78 -9.48 -12.49
C VAL A 20 -24.51 -10.65 -13.42
N VAL A 21 -23.43 -11.36 -13.16
CA VAL A 21 -23.02 -12.54 -13.92
C VAL A 21 -22.31 -13.53 -13.01
N ARG A 22 -22.49 -14.83 -13.27
CA ARG A 22 -21.72 -15.86 -12.59
C ARG A 22 -20.28 -15.86 -13.09
N LYS A 23 -19.33 -15.74 -12.16
CA LYS A 23 -17.91 -15.51 -12.48
C LYS A 23 -17.18 -16.78 -12.95
N ASP A 24 -17.73 -17.97 -12.70
CA ASP A 24 -17.23 -19.24 -13.25
C ASP A 24 -17.38 -19.32 -14.78
N LEU A 25 -18.51 -18.84 -15.32
CA LEU A 25 -18.79 -18.82 -16.76
C LEU A 25 -17.74 -18.02 -17.53
N THR A 26 -17.32 -16.88 -16.97
CA THR A 26 -16.26 -16.03 -17.54
C THR A 26 -14.93 -16.78 -17.64
N LYS A 27 -14.58 -17.59 -16.63
CA LYS A 27 -13.34 -18.37 -16.63
C LYS A 27 -13.35 -19.42 -17.74
N LEU A 28 -14.46 -20.15 -17.88
CA LEU A 28 -14.63 -21.18 -18.91
C LEU A 28 -14.47 -20.63 -20.34
N LEU A 29 -14.83 -19.37 -20.58
CA LEU A 29 -14.67 -18.74 -21.88
C LEU A 29 -13.26 -18.18 -22.13
N LYS A 30 -12.58 -17.70 -21.08
CA LYS A 30 -11.25 -17.08 -21.19
C LYS A 30 -10.17 -18.06 -21.65
N GLU A 31 -10.33 -19.36 -21.38
CA GLU A 31 -9.42 -20.41 -21.87
C GLU A 31 -9.48 -20.58 -23.40
N GLY A 32 -10.60 -20.23 -24.05
CA GLY A 32 -10.81 -20.42 -25.49
C GLY A 32 -10.58 -19.18 -26.37
N ALA A 33 -10.55 -17.98 -25.78
CA ALA A 33 -10.45 -16.72 -26.53
C ALA A 33 -9.69 -15.63 -25.75
N ASN A 34 -8.69 -15.02 -26.37
CA ASN A 34 -7.95 -13.88 -25.82
C ASN A 34 -8.74 -12.58 -26.01
N VAL A 35 -9.80 -12.43 -25.23
CA VAL A 35 -10.78 -11.34 -25.27
C VAL A 35 -10.84 -10.68 -23.89
N PRO A 36 -10.99 -9.34 -23.78
CA PRO A 36 -11.12 -8.69 -22.49
C PRO A 36 -12.30 -9.20 -21.67
N VAL A 37 -12.13 -9.32 -20.35
CA VAL A 37 -13.14 -9.90 -19.44
C VAL A 37 -14.49 -9.20 -19.53
N TYR A 38 -14.51 -7.87 -19.60
CA TYR A 38 -15.77 -7.12 -19.70
C TYR A 38 -16.55 -7.42 -20.99
N VAL A 39 -15.88 -7.79 -22.10
CA VAL A 39 -16.56 -8.22 -23.33
C VAL A 39 -17.22 -9.58 -23.14
N LEU A 40 -16.52 -10.51 -22.47
CA LEU A 40 -17.06 -11.83 -22.15
C LEU A 40 -18.28 -11.70 -21.23
N GLU A 41 -18.16 -10.91 -20.17
CA GLU A 41 -19.25 -10.71 -19.20
C GLU A 41 -20.45 -9.99 -19.79
N TYR A 42 -20.25 -9.05 -20.74
CA TYR A 42 -21.36 -8.44 -21.47
C TYR A 42 -22.14 -9.48 -22.29
N LEU A 43 -21.43 -10.33 -23.04
CA LEU A 43 -22.08 -11.39 -23.82
C LEU A 43 -22.78 -12.40 -22.91
N LEU A 44 -22.15 -12.81 -21.81
CA LEU A 44 -22.77 -13.66 -20.80
C LEU A 44 -24.01 -12.99 -20.17
N GLY A 45 -23.95 -11.69 -19.87
CA GLY A 45 -25.10 -10.93 -19.37
C GLY A 45 -26.25 -10.83 -20.38
N MET A 46 -26.00 -10.98 -21.68
CA MET A 46 -27.06 -11.02 -22.70
C MET A 46 -27.71 -12.41 -22.85
N TYR A 47 -26.93 -13.49 -22.73
CA TYR A 47 -27.37 -14.84 -23.10
C TYR A 47 -27.47 -15.81 -21.91
N CYS A 48 -26.95 -15.47 -20.73
CA CYS A 48 -26.86 -16.33 -19.54
C CYS A 48 -27.41 -15.62 -18.28
N ALA A 49 -28.34 -14.66 -18.43
CA ALA A 49 -28.87 -13.84 -17.33
C ALA A 49 -29.92 -14.53 -16.44
N VAL A 50 -30.12 -15.84 -16.60
CA VAL A 50 -31.13 -16.62 -15.86
C VAL A 50 -30.48 -17.66 -14.96
N GLU A 51 -31.21 -18.17 -13.97
CA GLU A 51 -30.71 -19.17 -13.02
C GLU A 51 -30.81 -20.62 -13.54
N ASP A 52 -31.59 -20.85 -14.60
CA ASP A 52 -31.78 -22.18 -15.18
C ASP A 52 -30.50 -22.68 -15.87
N GLU A 53 -29.91 -23.76 -15.36
CA GLU A 53 -28.68 -24.36 -15.89
C GLU A 53 -28.81 -24.81 -17.35
N GLY A 54 -29.99 -25.27 -17.79
CA GLY A 54 -30.22 -25.64 -19.19
C GLY A 54 -30.07 -24.43 -20.12
N VAL A 55 -30.70 -23.32 -19.76
CA VAL A 55 -30.59 -22.06 -20.51
C VAL A 55 -29.17 -21.50 -20.46
N ILE A 56 -28.47 -21.61 -19.33
CA ILE A 56 -27.07 -21.18 -19.21
C ILE A 56 -26.18 -21.98 -20.18
N GLN A 57 -26.35 -23.29 -20.30
CA GLN A 57 -25.53 -24.10 -21.23
C GLN A 57 -25.79 -23.74 -22.70
N GLU A 58 -27.03 -23.50 -23.08
CA GLU A 58 -27.37 -23.01 -24.42
C GLU A 58 -26.81 -21.60 -24.68
N GLY A 59 -26.91 -20.72 -23.68
CA GLY A 59 -26.31 -19.39 -23.70
C GLY A 59 -24.79 -19.45 -23.88
N LEU A 60 -24.09 -20.31 -23.14
CA LEU A 60 -22.65 -20.52 -23.27
C LEU A 60 -22.26 -20.99 -24.68
N LYS A 61 -23.01 -21.94 -25.25
CA LYS A 61 -22.78 -22.41 -26.62
C LYS A 61 -22.94 -21.26 -27.63
N THR A 62 -23.96 -20.42 -27.43
CA THR A 62 -24.22 -19.25 -28.26
C THR A 62 -23.08 -18.22 -28.15
N VAL A 63 -22.60 -17.92 -26.94
CA VAL A 63 -21.47 -17.00 -26.73
C VAL A 63 -20.19 -17.54 -27.36
N LYS A 64 -19.88 -18.85 -27.21
CA LYS A 64 -18.73 -19.48 -27.87
C LYS A 64 -18.81 -19.36 -29.39
N GLN A 65 -20.00 -19.56 -29.98
CA GLN A 65 -20.21 -19.39 -31.41
C GLN A 65 -19.97 -17.95 -31.86
N ILE A 66 -20.54 -16.97 -31.16
CA ILE A 66 -20.36 -15.54 -31.46
C ILE A 66 -18.87 -15.15 -31.41
N LEU A 67 -18.15 -15.60 -30.39
CA LEU A 67 -16.72 -15.31 -30.27
C LEU A 67 -15.91 -15.97 -31.39
N SER A 68 -16.21 -17.21 -31.74
CA SER A 68 -15.54 -17.93 -32.84
C SER A 68 -15.77 -17.27 -34.19
N ASP A 69 -17.01 -16.84 -34.46
CA ASP A 69 -17.40 -16.36 -35.79
C ASP A 69 -17.15 -14.86 -35.98
N ASN A 70 -17.35 -14.06 -34.92
CA ASN A 70 -17.41 -12.61 -35.04
C ASN A 70 -16.17 -11.90 -34.45
N TYR A 71 -15.43 -12.50 -33.51
CA TYR A 71 -14.25 -11.83 -32.95
C TYR A 71 -13.12 -11.75 -33.98
N VAL A 72 -12.65 -10.53 -34.27
CA VAL A 72 -11.56 -10.35 -35.22
C VAL A 72 -10.23 -10.60 -34.52
N ARG A 73 -9.54 -11.67 -34.92
CA ARG A 73 -8.14 -11.90 -34.56
C ARG A 73 -7.24 -11.12 -35.53
N PRO A 74 -6.25 -10.33 -35.05
CA PRO A 74 -5.41 -9.51 -35.92
C PRO A 74 -4.68 -10.28 -37.03
N ASP A 75 -4.28 -11.52 -36.77
CA ASP A 75 -3.64 -12.44 -37.73
C ASP A 75 -4.61 -12.99 -38.79
N GLU A 76 -5.91 -13.04 -38.51
CA GLU A 76 -6.96 -13.46 -39.45
C GLU A 76 -7.68 -12.27 -40.11
N ALA A 77 -7.19 -11.03 -39.94
CA ALA A 77 -7.88 -9.83 -40.41
C ALA A 77 -8.20 -9.85 -41.91
N GLU A 78 -7.26 -10.30 -42.76
CA GLU A 78 -7.48 -10.37 -44.22
C GLU A 78 -8.53 -11.42 -44.62
N LYS A 79 -8.60 -12.53 -43.89
CA LYS A 79 -9.63 -13.56 -44.08
C LYS A 79 -11.01 -13.02 -43.74
N VAL A 80 -11.12 -12.24 -42.65
CA VAL A 80 -12.38 -11.58 -42.27
C VAL A 80 -12.77 -10.51 -43.30
N LYS A 81 -11.84 -9.69 -43.80
CA LYS A 81 -12.09 -8.73 -44.88
C LYS A 81 -12.61 -9.41 -46.15
N SER A 82 -11.97 -10.50 -46.57
CA SER A 82 -12.44 -11.31 -47.70
C SER A 82 -13.85 -11.84 -47.46
N LYS A 83 -14.13 -12.37 -46.27
CA LYS A 83 -15.48 -12.83 -45.91
C LYS A 83 -16.53 -11.72 -45.98
N ILE A 84 -16.22 -10.52 -45.47
CA ILE A 84 -17.10 -9.34 -45.56
C ILE A 84 -17.36 -8.96 -47.04
N LYS A 85 -16.33 -9.01 -47.89
CA LYS A 85 -16.44 -8.73 -49.33
C LYS A 85 -17.33 -9.75 -50.06
N GLU A 86 -17.10 -11.04 -49.84
CA GLU A 86 -17.83 -12.12 -50.55
C GLU A 86 -19.30 -12.24 -50.08
N ILE A 87 -19.57 -12.04 -48.79
CA ILE A 87 -20.93 -12.11 -48.22
C ILE A 87 -21.68 -10.79 -48.37
N GLY A 88 -20.97 -9.67 -48.53
CA GLY A 88 -21.52 -8.32 -48.65
C GLY A 88 -21.85 -7.65 -47.32
N SER A 89 -22.30 -8.41 -46.30
CA SER A 89 -22.52 -7.92 -44.93
C SER A 89 -22.11 -8.97 -43.90
N TYR A 90 -21.33 -8.57 -42.89
CA TYR A 90 -20.88 -9.48 -41.85
C TYR A 90 -20.74 -8.79 -40.49
N LYS A 91 -21.18 -9.50 -39.46
CA LYS A 91 -21.09 -9.04 -38.07
C LYS A 91 -19.70 -9.35 -37.50
N ILE A 92 -19.09 -8.40 -36.81
CA ILE A 92 -17.79 -8.57 -36.15
C ILE A 92 -17.79 -7.96 -34.75
N ILE A 93 -16.80 -8.35 -33.94
CA ILE A 93 -16.45 -7.74 -32.66
C ILE A 93 -15.03 -7.18 -32.80
N ASP A 94 -14.89 -5.85 -32.67
CA ASP A 94 -13.62 -5.14 -32.78
C ASP A 94 -13.61 -3.89 -31.88
N LYS A 95 -12.42 -3.39 -31.59
CA LYS A 95 -12.22 -2.11 -30.91
C LYS A 95 -12.24 -0.95 -31.91
N VAL A 96 -13.21 -0.07 -31.73
CA VAL A 96 -13.49 1.08 -32.60
C VAL A 96 -12.98 2.36 -31.96
N THR A 97 -12.12 3.09 -32.67
CA THR A 97 -11.76 4.48 -32.33
C THR A 97 -12.27 5.41 -33.42
N VAL A 98 -12.90 6.51 -33.05
CA VAL A 98 -13.39 7.53 -33.99
C VAL A 98 -12.54 8.78 -33.88
N LYS A 99 -12.33 9.46 -35.01
CA LYS A 99 -11.69 10.78 -35.10
C LYS A 99 -12.49 11.68 -36.01
N LEU A 100 -12.48 12.98 -35.74
CA LEU A 100 -12.97 13.98 -36.68
C LEU A 100 -11.93 14.16 -37.79
N ASN A 101 -12.35 13.91 -39.04
CA ASN A 101 -11.56 14.27 -40.22
C ASN A 101 -11.94 15.70 -40.64
N GLU A 102 -11.19 16.69 -40.14
CA GLU A 102 -11.42 18.11 -40.39
C GLU A 102 -11.38 18.50 -41.88
N LYS A 103 -10.66 17.74 -42.72
CA LYS A 103 -10.58 18.03 -44.17
C LYS A 103 -11.85 17.63 -44.90
N ARG A 104 -12.56 16.64 -44.38
CA ARG A 104 -13.77 16.07 -44.99
C ARG A 104 -15.05 16.39 -44.22
N ASP A 105 -14.91 17.00 -43.04
CA ASP A 105 -15.99 17.27 -42.09
C ASP A 105 -16.84 16.04 -41.75
N ILE A 106 -16.18 14.90 -41.55
CA ILE A 106 -16.84 13.64 -41.16
C ILE A 106 -16.12 12.98 -39.99
N TYR A 107 -16.86 12.20 -39.21
CA TYR A 107 -16.28 11.28 -38.24
C TYR A 107 -15.84 9.99 -38.94
N GLU A 108 -14.58 9.61 -38.75
CA GLU A 108 -13.99 8.41 -39.31
C GLU A 108 -13.60 7.43 -38.21
N ALA A 109 -14.10 6.20 -38.30
CA ALA A 109 -13.73 5.08 -37.47
C ALA A 109 -12.45 4.39 -37.96
N ILE A 110 -11.73 3.86 -36.98
CA ILE A 110 -10.56 2.99 -37.09
C ILE A 110 -10.90 1.72 -36.31
N LEU A 111 -10.88 0.59 -37.01
CA LEU A 111 -11.05 -0.74 -36.45
C LEU A 111 -9.67 -1.32 -36.13
N SER A 112 -9.44 -1.65 -34.86
CA SER A 112 -8.09 -1.95 -34.35
C SER A 112 -7.59 -3.30 -34.83
N ASN A 113 -8.41 -4.35 -34.73
CA ASN A 113 -8.01 -5.72 -35.07
C ASN A 113 -8.17 -5.99 -36.57
N LEU A 114 -9.26 -5.51 -37.19
CA LEU A 114 -9.47 -5.64 -38.63
C LEU A 114 -8.50 -4.74 -39.42
N GLY A 115 -8.00 -3.67 -38.80
CA GLY A 115 -7.04 -2.75 -39.42
C GLY A 115 -7.62 -1.84 -40.51
N VAL A 116 -8.96 -1.74 -40.60
CA VAL A 116 -9.64 -0.86 -41.56
C VAL A 116 -9.77 0.55 -40.96
N LYS A 117 -9.53 1.57 -41.78
CA LYS A 117 -9.54 2.99 -41.39
C LYS A 117 -10.40 3.79 -42.35
N GLY A 118 -10.89 4.94 -41.91
CA GLY A 118 -11.65 5.86 -42.76
C GLY A 118 -13.10 5.44 -43.00
N LEU A 119 -13.69 4.64 -42.10
CA LEU A 119 -15.11 4.30 -42.20
C LEU A 119 -15.94 5.45 -41.65
N ALA A 120 -16.88 5.98 -42.43
CA ALA A 120 -17.75 7.06 -41.96
C ALA A 120 -18.64 6.60 -40.79
N VAL A 121 -18.79 7.47 -39.78
CA VAL A 121 -19.68 7.27 -38.63
C VAL A 121 -20.60 8.49 -38.51
N SER A 122 -21.88 8.26 -38.21
CA SER A 122 -22.83 9.36 -38.04
C SER A 122 -22.55 10.15 -36.76
N SER A 123 -22.80 11.46 -36.82
CA SER A 123 -22.66 12.36 -35.67
C SER A 123 -23.53 11.94 -34.48
N ASP A 124 -24.69 11.33 -34.71
CA ASP A 124 -25.59 10.85 -33.64
C ASP A 124 -24.98 9.68 -32.84
N ILE A 125 -24.30 8.75 -33.52
CA ILE A 125 -23.59 7.65 -32.85
C ILE A 125 -22.47 8.22 -31.98
N VAL A 126 -21.71 9.19 -32.51
CA VAL A 126 -20.60 9.82 -31.78
C VAL A 126 -21.10 10.61 -30.57
N LYS A 127 -22.18 11.39 -30.71
CA LYS A 127 -22.82 12.11 -29.60
C LYS A 127 -23.33 11.17 -28.52
N ARG A 128 -23.89 10.02 -28.92
CA ARG A 128 -24.39 9.01 -27.96
C ARG A 128 -23.25 8.28 -27.25
N TYR A 129 -22.12 8.08 -27.93
CA TYR A 129 -21.01 7.28 -27.45
C TYR A 129 -19.69 8.07 -27.56
N GLU A 130 -19.57 9.14 -26.79
CA GLU A 130 -18.43 10.07 -26.84
C GLU A 130 -17.07 9.37 -26.61
N LYS A 131 -17.06 8.24 -25.89
CA LYS A 131 -15.88 7.41 -25.65
C LYS A 131 -15.22 6.87 -26.93
N LEU A 132 -15.96 6.81 -28.04
CA LEU A 132 -15.37 6.50 -29.35
C LEU A 132 -14.22 7.47 -29.71
N LEU A 133 -14.26 8.72 -29.24
CA LEU A 133 -13.24 9.74 -29.50
C LEU A 133 -12.00 9.66 -28.57
N VAL A 134 -12.08 8.91 -27.47
CA VAL A 134 -11.14 8.98 -26.33
C VAL A 134 -10.45 7.63 -26.10
N GLY A 135 -9.85 7.06 -27.15
CA GLY A 135 -9.07 5.81 -27.08
C GLY A 135 -9.81 4.54 -27.55
N GLY A 136 -11.08 4.69 -27.93
CA GLY A 136 -11.89 3.68 -28.59
C GLY A 136 -12.48 2.62 -27.65
N ILE A 137 -13.62 2.06 -28.05
CA ILE A 137 -14.41 1.11 -27.27
C ILE A 137 -14.66 -0.18 -28.08
N TRP A 138 -14.85 -1.29 -27.40
CA TRP A 138 -15.24 -2.54 -28.05
C TRP A 138 -16.69 -2.47 -28.51
N CYS A 139 -16.94 -2.84 -29.76
CA CYS A 139 -18.26 -2.80 -30.36
C CYS A 139 -18.56 -4.12 -31.07
N ILE A 140 -19.84 -4.50 -31.05
CA ILE A 140 -20.43 -5.38 -32.05
C ILE A 140 -20.79 -4.49 -33.24
N LEU A 141 -20.24 -4.80 -34.40
CA LEU A 141 -20.41 -4.03 -35.63
C LEU A 141 -21.06 -4.91 -36.68
N ASN A 142 -21.93 -4.32 -37.50
CA ASN A 142 -22.27 -4.92 -38.79
C ASN A 142 -21.60 -4.12 -39.90
N LEU A 143 -20.62 -4.75 -40.55
CA LEU A 143 -19.91 -4.15 -41.68
C LEU A 143 -20.53 -4.58 -42.99
N GLN A 144 -20.60 -3.63 -43.92
CA GLN A 144 -20.98 -3.87 -45.31
C GLN A 144 -19.80 -3.56 -46.22
N TYR A 145 -19.72 -4.25 -47.36
CA TYR A 145 -18.74 -3.98 -48.40
C TYR A 145 -19.45 -3.48 -49.66
N TYR A 146 -19.11 -2.26 -50.08
CA TYR A 146 -19.58 -1.67 -51.32
C TYR A 146 -18.44 -0.91 -51.98
N TYR A 147 -18.01 -1.38 -53.15
CA TYR A 147 -16.95 -0.73 -53.92
C TYR A 147 -17.57 0.07 -55.06
N GLU A 148 -17.24 1.36 -55.10
CA GLU A 148 -17.65 2.28 -56.16
C GLU A 148 -16.42 2.81 -56.89
N GLU A 149 -16.38 2.63 -58.21
CA GLU A 149 -15.23 2.98 -59.04
C GLU A 149 -15.05 4.51 -59.09
N GLY A 150 -13.85 4.98 -58.70
CA GLY A 150 -13.54 6.41 -58.62
C GLY A 150 -13.79 7.06 -57.24
N SER A 151 -14.42 6.35 -56.30
CA SER A 151 -14.53 6.82 -54.92
C SER A 151 -13.18 6.74 -54.20
N LYS A 152 -12.87 7.76 -53.38
CA LYS A 152 -11.69 7.76 -52.49
C LYS A 152 -12.00 7.17 -51.10
N ASP A 153 -13.22 6.70 -50.90
CA ASP A 153 -13.70 6.24 -49.61
C ASP A 153 -13.39 4.78 -49.37
N SER A 154 -13.36 4.41 -48.09
CA SER A 154 -13.26 3.01 -47.70
C SER A 154 -14.46 2.25 -48.29
N PRO A 155 -14.26 1.11 -48.97
CA PRO A 155 -15.36 0.28 -49.43
C PRO A 155 -16.10 -0.41 -48.26
N PHE A 156 -15.55 -0.33 -47.04
CA PHE A 156 -16.19 -0.81 -45.83
C PHE A 156 -17.06 0.27 -45.19
N LEU A 157 -18.32 -0.07 -44.95
CA LEU A 157 -19.33 0.79 -44.35
C LEU A 157 -19.81 0.20 -43.03
N ILE A 158 -20.01 1.06 -42.02
CA ILE A 158 -20.61 0.66 -40.75
C ILE A 158 -22.12 0.83 -40.86
N SER A 159 -22.85 -0.28 -40.97
CA SER A 159 -24.32 -0.28 -41.02
C SER A 159 -24.94 -0.27 -39.62
N GLU A 160 -24.29 -0.94 -38.65
CA GLU A 160 -24.69 -0.97 -37.26
C GLU A 160 -23.44 -0.91 -36.37
N LEU A 161 -23.48 -0.10 -35.31
CA LEU A 161 -22.44 -0.01 -34.30
C LEU A 161 -23.09 -0.02 -32.92
N LYS A 162 -22.85 -1.12 -32.18
CA LYS A 162 -23.36 -1.30 -30.83
C LYS A 162 -22.19 -1.49 -29.86
N PRO A 163 -21.93 -0.51 -28.97
CA PRO A 163 -20.91 -0.66 -27.94
C PRO A 163 -21.20 -1.84 -27.00
N ILE A 164 -20.13 -2.54 -26.61
CA ILE A 164 -20.11 -3.59 -25.59
C ILE A 164 -19.92 -2.96 -24.20
N GLN A 165 -20.58 -1.81 -23.98
CA GLN A 165 -20.56 -1.06 -22.73
C GLN A 165 -21.99 -0.69 -22.36
N MET A 166 -22.29 -0.60 -21.07
CA MET A 166 -23.58 -0.15 -20.58
C MET A 166 -23.78 1.33 -20.95
N PRO A 167 -24.80 1.67 -21.74
CA PRO A 167 -24.93 3.02 -22.31
C PRO A 167 -25.26 4.08 -21.26
N ASN A 168 -25.95 3.73 -20.17
CA ASN A 168 -26.29 4.65 -19.07
C ASN A 168 -26.28 3.92 -17.72
N LEU A 169 -25.58 4.50 -16.73
CA LEU A 169 -25.54 4.01 -15.36
C LEU A 169 -26.56 4.77 -14.49
N ASP A 170 -27.48 4.06 -13.85
CA ASP A 170 -28.38 4.65 -12.85
C ASP A 170 -27.79 4.53 -11.44
N MET A 171 -27.19 5.62 -10.95
CA MET A 171 -26.60 5.68 -9.62
C MET A 171 -27.60 5.50 -8.49
N ASN A 172 -28.87 5.92 -8.67
CA ASN A 172 -29.86 5.80 -7.60
C ASN A 172 -30.19 4.33 -7.32
N SER A 173 -30.29 3.51 -8.36
CA SER A 173 -30.46 2.07 -8.20
C SER A 173 -29.30 1.40 -7.44
N ILE A 174 -28.05 1.89 -7.58
CA ILE A 174 -26.90 1.39 -6.82
C ILE A 174 -27.05 1.77 -5.34
N PHE A 175 -27.47 3.00 -5.05
CA PHE A 175 -27.66 3.46 -3.67
C PHE A 175 -28.78 2.70 -2.97
N GLU A 176 -29.93 2.53 -3.63
CA GLU A 176 -31.03 1.77 -3.08
C GLU A 176 -30.71 0.28 -2.96
N GLY A 177 -29.99 -0.29 -3.94
CA GLY A 177 -29.46 -1.65 -3.87
C GLY A 177 -28.52 -1.82 -2.67
N ARG A 178 -27.57 -0.90 -2.47
CA ARG A 178 -26.61 -0.92 -1.35
C ARG A 178 -27.30 -0.98 0.02
N LYS A 179 -28.42 -0.28 0.21
CA LYS A 179 -29.19 -0.28 1.47
C LYS A 179 -29.75 -1.65 1.86
N LYS A 180 -29.79 -2.60 0.91
CA LYS A 180 -30.30 -3.96 1.12
C LYS A 180 -29.24 -4.93 1.63
N PHE A 181 -27.97 -4.53 1.62
CA PHE A 181 -26.84 -5.34 2.07
C PHE A 181 -26.32 -4.84 3.42
N THR A 182 -25.85 -5.76 4.26
CA THR A 182 -24.95 -5.42 5.36
C THR A 182 -23.58 -4.92 4.83
N GLU A 183 -22.75 -4.31 5.68
CA GLU A 183 -21.39 -3.92 5.28
C GLU A 183 -20.58 -5.13 4.79
N ASP A 184 -20.57 -6.23 5.55
CA ASP A 184 -19.77 -7.41 5.21
C ASP A 184 -20.29 -8.08 3.93
N GLN A 185 -21.61 -8.20 3.74
CA GLN A 185 -22.18 -8.71 2.48
C GLN A 185 -21.82 -7.81 1.28
N TRP A 186 -21.86 -6.49 1.44
CA TRP A 186 -21.49 -5.56 0.36
C TRP A 186 -20.00 -5.65 0.03
N LEU A 187 -19.14 -5.71 1.05
CA LEU A 187 -17.70 -5.89 0.87
C LEU A 187 -17.39 -7.19 0.13
N ASP A 188 -18.01 -8.29 0.54
CA ASP A 188 -17.85 -9.60 -0.10
C ASP A 188 -18.36 -9.59 -1.55
N MET A 189 -19.47 -8.90 -1.81
CA MET A 189 -19.99 -8.68 -3.16
C MET A 189 -19.02 -7.86 -4.03
N MET A 190 -18.39 -6.82 -3.49
CA MET A 190 -17.37 -6.04 -4.22
C MET A 190 -16.18 -6.93 -4.60
N LEU A 191 -15.71 -7.80 -3.70
CA LEU A 191 -14.65 -8.76 -3.99
C LEU A 191 -15.06 -9.76 -5.09
N ARG A 192 -16.27 -10.36 -5.00
CA ARG A 192 -16.82 -11.25 -6.03
C ARG A 192 -16.90 -10.57 -7.40
N SER A 193 -17.27 -9.29 -7.41
CA SER A 193 -17.36 -8.49 -8.64
C SER A 193 -16.00 -8.31 -9.32
N THR A 194 -14.90 -8.29 -8.55
CA THR A 194 -13.52 -8.31 -9.08
C THR A 194 -13.00 -9.71 -9.44
N GLY A 195 -13.79 -10.76 -9.19
CA GLY A 195 -13.47 -12.16 -9.46
C GLY A 195 -12.85 -12.93 -8.29
N LEU A 196 -12.83 -12.35 -7.08
CA LEU A 196 -12.23 -12.97 -5.88
C LEU A 196 -13.28 -13.64 -4.99
N GLU A 197 -12.94 -14.80 -4.42
CA GLU A 197 -13.79 -15.50 -3.45
C GLU A 197 -13.55 -14.96 -2.02
N PRO A 198 -14.49 -14.24 -1.40
CA PRO A 198 -14.26 -13.63 -0.10
C PRO A 198 -14.12 -14.62 1.05
N THR A 199 -14.71 -15.82 0.96
CA THR A 199 -14.75 -16.76 2.11
C THR A 199 -13.38 -17.31 2.51
N VAL A 200 -12.38 -17.24 1.63
CA VAL A 200 -11.02 -17.74 1.86
C VAL A 200 -10.04 -16.67 2.37
N PHE A 201 -10.52 -15.43 2.57
CA PHE A 201 -9.68 -14.31 2.99
C PHE A 201 -10.06 -13.81 4.38
N GLU A 202 -9.03 -13.54 5.19
CA GLU A 202 -9.19 -12.80 6.44
C GLU A 202 -9.66 -11.37 6.18
N LYS A 203 -10.37 -10.77 7.14
CA LYS A 203 -10.96 -9.43 7.00
C LYS A 203 -9.93 -8.38 6.58
N ARG A 204 -8.71 -8.42 7.14
CA ARG A 204 -7.61 -7.51 6.81
C ARG A 204 -7.20 -7.60 5.33
N VAL A 205 -7.07 -8.80 4.79
CA VAL A 205 -6.75 -9.03 3.37
C VAL A 205 -7.86 -8.51 2.46
N LYS A 206 -9.14 -8.65 2.85
CA LYS A 206 -10.25 -8.06 2.08
C LYS A 206 -10.15 -6.54 1.98
N TRP A 207 -9.75 -5.86 3.05
CA TRP A 207 -9.52 -4.41 3.04
C TRP A 207 -8.36 -4.00 2.13
N HIS A 208 -7.29 -4.81 2.04
CA HIS A 208 -6.24 -4.59 1.05
C HIS A 208 -6.77 -4.70 -0.39
N PHE A 209 -7.66 -5.67 -0.68
CA PHE A 209 -8.30 -5.73 -1.99
C PHE A 209 -9.20 -4.53 -2.28
N LEU A 210 -9.93 -4.00 -1.29
CA LEU A 210 -10.68 -2.74 -1.45
C LEU A 210 -9.75 -1.56 -1.71
N ALA A 211 -8.59 -1.49 -1.05
CA ALA A 211 -7.63 -0.43 -1.24
C ALA A 211 -7.08 -0.36 -2.69
N ARG A 212 -6.99 -1.51 -3.38
CA ARG A 212 -6.66 -1.55 -4.82
C ARG A 212 -7.72 -0.89 -5.72
N LEU A 213 -8.96 -0.76 -5.25
CA LEU A 213 -10.03 -0.09 -6.00
C LEU A 213 -10.05 1.43 -5.78
N ILE A 214 -9.37 1.95 -4.75
CA ILE A 214 -9.34 3.39 -4.45
C ILE A 214 -8.89 4.23 -5.65
N PRO A 215 -7.80 3.89 -6.38
CA PRO A 215 -7.39 4.63 -7.58
C PRO A 215 -8.48 4.75 -8.65
N LEU A 216 -9.42 3.80 -8.71
CA LEU A 216 -10.53 3.79 -9.68
C LEU A 216 -11.67 4.72 -9.27
N VAL A 217 -11.84 5.00 -7.96
CA VAL A 217 -12.96 5.80 -7.41
C VAL A 217 -12.54 7.18 -6.86
N GLU A 218 -11.24 7.43 -6.69
CA GLU A 218 -10.70 8.68 -6.16
C GLU A 218 -9.80 9.39 -7.18
N ASN A 219 -9.98 10.70 -7.35
CA ASN A 219 -9.20 11.48 -8.30
C ASN A 219 -7.79 11.73 -7.76
N ASN A 220 -6.79 11.70 -8.66
CA ASN A 220 -5.40 11.98 -8.33
C ASN A 220 -4.94 11.21 -7.07
N TYR A 221 -5.23 9.90 -7.02
CA TYR A 221 -4.85 9.04 -5.91
C TYR A 221 -3.58 8.24 -6.23
N ASN A 222 -2.47 8.68 -5.66
CA ASN A 222 -1.17 8.01 -5.74
C ASN A 222 -1.07 6.82 -4.77
N LEU A 223 -0.93 5.60 -5.29
CA LEU A 223 -0.84 4.36 -4.53
C LEU A 223 0.45 3.61 -4.88
N CYS A 224 1.14 3.09 -3.87
CA CYS A 224 2.23 2.15 -4.05
C CYS A 224 1.85 0.78 -3.48
N GLU A 225 2.03 -0.28 -4.26
CA GLU A 225 1.87 -1.67 -3.80
C GLU A 225 3.11 -2.48 -4.18
N LEU A 226 3.90 -2.86 -3.17
CA LEU A 226 5.03 -3.78 -3.35
C LEU A 226 4.82 -5.05 -2.55
N GLY A 227 5.18 -6.20 -3.12
CA GLY A 227 5.05 -7.50 -2.45
C GLY A 227 5.51 -8.65 -3.33
N PRO A 228 5.35 -9.91 -2.88
CA PRO A 228 5.78 -11.08 -3.62
C PRO A 228 5.15 -11.20 -5.02
N ARG A 229 5.83 -11.87 -5.94
CA ARG A 229 5.28 -12.19 -7.26
C ARG A 229 4.01 -13.03 -7.14
N GLY A 230 3.06 -12.81 -8.04
CA GLY A 230 1.85 -13.62 -8.16
C GLY A 230 0.70 -13.25 -7.22
N THR A 231 0.69 -12.06 -6.60
CA THR A 231 -0.40 -11.61 -5.72
C THR A 231 -1.53 -10.86 -6.45
N GLY A 232 -1.54 -10.88 -7.78
CA GLY A 232 -2.60 -10.28 -8.60
C GLY A 232 -2.59 -8.74 -8.67
N LYS A 233 -1.48 -8.09 -8.32
CA LYS A 233 -1.35 -6.62 -8.21
C LYS A 233 -1.74 -5.86 -9.48
N SER A 234 -1.28 -6.33 -10.64
CA SER A 234 -1.56 -5.69 -11.94
C SER A 234 -2.93 -6.06 -12.51
N HIS A 235 -3.61 -7.09 -11.97
CA HIS A 235 -4.86 -7.61 -12.54
C HIS A 235 -5.99 -6.57 -12.47
N ILE A 236 -6.12 -5.86 -11.34
CA ILE A 236 -7.17 -4.85 -11.15
C ILE A 236 -7.10 -3.76 -12.22
N TYR A 237 -5.92 -3.19 -12.44
CA TYR A 237 -5.72 -2.08 -13.38
C TYR A 237 -5.73 -2.49 -14.85
N LYS A 238 -5.64 -3.80 -15.13
CA LYS A 238 -5.69 -4.34 -16.49
C LYS A 238 -7.08 -4.82 -16.88
N GLU A 239 -7.78 -5.49 -15.97
CA GLU A 239 -8.99 -6.27 -16.32
C GLU A 239 -10.28 -5.66 -15.78
N ILE A 240 -10.24 -4.87 -14.70
CA ILE A 240 -11.46 -4.41 -13.98
C ILE A 240 -11.99 -3.07 -14.50
N SER A 241 -11.17 -2.22 -15.09
CA SER A 241 -11.64 -0.94 -15.64
C SER A 241 -11.13 -0.71 -17.05
N PRO A 242 -12.02 -0.45 -18.03
CA PRO A 242 -11.61 -0.03 -19.37
C PRO A 242 -11.05 1.40 -19.38
N ASN A 243 -11.11 2.12 -18.24
CA ASN A 243 -10.59 3.47 -18.06
C ASN A 243 -9.25 3.49 -17.28
N SER A 244 -8.60 2.33 -17.15
CA SER A 244 -7.23 2.22 -16.63
C SER A 244 -6.27 1.71 -17.69
N ILE A 245 -5.02 2.18 -17.64
CA ILE A 245 -3.93 1.69 -18.47
C ILE A 245 -2.80 1.15 -17.59
N LEU A 246 -2.33 -0.05 -17.93
CA LEU A 246 -1.12 -0.64 -17.36
C LEU A 246 0.06 -0.38 -18.30
N VAL A 247 1.03 0.39 -17.82
CA VAL A 247 2.30 0.66 -18.51
C VAL A 247 3.29 -0.43 -18.11
N SER A 248 3.59 -1.34 -19.03
CA SER A 248 4.55 -2.44 -18.84
C SER A 248 5.81 -2.20 -19.67
N GLY A 249 6.96 -2.69 -19.21
CA GLY A 249 8.22 -2.69 -19.98
C GLY A 249 9.18 -1.53 -19.71
N GLY A 250 8.96 -0.77 -18.64
CA GLY A 250 9.96 0.14 -18.04
C GLY A 250 10.27 1.43 -18.80
N GLN A 251 10.20 1.43 -20.13
CA GLN A 251 10.52 2.61 -20.94
C GLN A 251 9.27 3.44 -21.23
N THR A 252 9.12 4.55 -20.53
CA THR A 252 8.12 5.59 -20.85
C THR A 252 8.81 6.91 -21.15
N THR A 253 8.11 7.81 -21.85
CA THR A 253 8.61 9.17 -22.14
C THR A 253 7.68 10.20 -21.54
N VAL A 254 8.21 11.38 -21.25
CA VAL A 254 7.37 12.48 -20.72
C VAL A 254 6.32 12.87 -21.75
N ALA A 255 6.61 12.76 -23.05
CA ALA A 255 5.65 13.01 -24.12
C ALA A 255 4.47 12.02 -24.10
N ASN A 256 4.72 10.73 -23.85
CA ASN A 256 3.67 9.72 -23.77
C ASN A 256 2.83 9.89 -22.50
N LEU A 257 3.48 10.11 -21.36
CA LEU A 257 2.79 10.18 -20.08
C LEU A 257 2.01 11.50 -19.90
N PHE A 258 2.63 12.63 -20.24
CA PHE A 258 2.09 13.96 -19.91
C PHE A 258 1.60 14.76 -21.13
N TYR A 259 2.48 15.15 -22.04
CA TYR A 259 2.09 16.01 -23.16
C TYR A 259 3.07 15.98 -24.30
N ASN A 260 2.62 15.67 -25.51
CA ASN A 260 3.48 15.67 -26.68
C ASN A 260 3.52 17.07 -27.32
N MET A 261 4.68 17.73 -27.28
CA MET A 261 4.87 19.07 -27.84
C MET A 261 4.76 19.14 -29.37
N SER A 262 5.15 18.07 -30.09
CA SER A 262 5.11 18.08 -31.56
C SER A 262 3.69 17.89 -32.09
N SER A 263 2.88 17.06 -31.43
CA SER A 263 1.48 16.82 -31.81
C SER A 263 0.46 17.66 -31.04
N ARG A 264 0.89 18.44 -30.04
CA ARG A 264 0.04 19.24 -29.13
C ARG A 264 -1.07 18.43 -28.45
N LYS A 265 -0.77 17.18 -28.09
CA LYS A 265 -1.74 16.26 -27.47
C LYS A 265 -1.35 15.93 -26.04
N VAL A 266 -2.34 15.92 -25.16
CA VAL A 266 -2.18 15.44 -23.79
C VAL A 266 -1.91 13.93 -23.82
N GLY A 267 -0.99 13.49 -22.97
CA GLY A 267 -0.59 12.11 -22.80
C GLY A 267 -1.55 11.32 -21.92
N LEU A 268 -1.08 10.15 -21.47
CA LEU A 268 -1.90 9.18 -20.74
C LEU A 268 -2.64 9.78 -19.54
N VAL A 269 -2.00 10.64 -18.74
CA VAL A 269 -2.63 11.19 -17.53
C VAL A 269 -3.84 12.06 -17.81
N GLY A 270 -3.98 12.63 -19.01
CA GLY A 270 -5.15 13.42 -19.40
C GLY A 270 -6.30 12.61 -20.01
N VAL A 271 -6.06 11.31 -20.28
CA VAL A 271 -6.99 10.44 -21.02
C VAL A 271 -7.54 9.33 -20.13
N TRP A 272 -6.72 8.82 -19.21
CA TRP A 272 -7.05 7.66 -18.36
C TRP A 272 -7.40 8.08 -16.93
N ASP A 273 -8.35 7.39 -16.31
CA ASP A 273 -8.71 7.61 -14.90
C ASP A 273 -7.60 7.08 -13.96
N THR A 274 -6.88 6.05 -14.39
CA THR A 274 -5.77 5.45 -13.63
C THR A 274 -4.65 5.00 -14.55
N VAL A 275 -3.44 5.49 -14.28
CA VAL A 275 -2.20 5.06 -14.93
C VAL A 275 -1.41 4.20 -13.92
N ALA A 276 -1.34 2.90 -14.19
CA ALA A 276 -0.62 1.96 -13.35
C ALA A 276 0.72 1.57 -14.01
N PHE A 277 1.81 1.63 -13.26
CA PHE A 277 3.13 1.19 -13.67
C PHE A 277 3.36 -0.22 -13.12
N ASP A 278 3.49 -1.19 -14.01
CA ASP A 278 3.93 -2.53 -13.64
C ASP A 278 5.46 -2.57 -13.56
N GLU A 279 5.98 -3.38 -12.65
CA GLU A 279 7.41 -3.53 -12.40
C GLU A 279 8.12 -2.18 -12.19
N VAL A 280 7.82 -1.50 -11.08
CA VAL A 280 8.41 -0.18 -10.74
C VAL A 280 9.93 -0.10 -10.87
N ALA A 281 10.65 -1.20 -10.62
CA ALA A 281 12.11 -1.29 -10.77
C ALA A 281 12.60 -1.02 -12.20
N GLY A 282 11.75 -1.26 -13.20
CA GLY A 282 12.07 -1.04 -14.61
C GLY A 282 11.80 0.38 -15.10
N ILE A 283 11.17 1.26 -14.29
CA ILE A 283 10.80 2.61 -14.73
C ILE A 283 12.07 3.40 -15.07
N HIS A 284 12.19 3.81 -16.33
CA HIS A 284 13.25 4.67 -16.80
C HIS A 284 12.67 5.75 -17.72
N PHE A 285 12.94 7.02 -17.39
CA PHE A 285 12.57 8.16 -18.22
C PHE A 285 13.74 8.54 -19.11
N LYS A 286 13.52 8.61 -20.42
CA LYS A 286 14.52 9.14 -21.36
C LYS A 286 14.85 10.61 -21.10
N ASP A 287 13.88 11.36 -20.59
CA ASP A 287 13.99 12.78 -20.29
C ASP A 287 14.31 12.99 -18.80
N LYS A 288 15.33 13.80 -18.47
CA LYS A 288 15.75 14.07 -17.09
C LYS A 288 14.67 14.72 -16.22
N ASP A 289 13.73 15.45 -16.82
CA ASP A 289 12.70 16.19 -16.10
C ASP A 289 11.45 15.36 -15.79
N GLY A 290 11.39 14.10 -16.24
CA GLY A 290 10.18 13.28 -16.13
C GLY A 290 9.70 13.04 -14.71
N VAL A 291 10.63 12.76 -13.79
CA VAL A 291 10.32 12.57 -12.38
C VAL A 291 9.85 13.87 -11.74
N GLN A 292 10.40 15.03 -12.12
CA GLN A 292 10.01 16.32 -11.59
C GLN A 292 8.57 16.69 -11.99
N ILE A 293 8.22 16.52 -13.27
CA ILE A 293 6.85 16.76 -13.76
C ILE A 293 5.85 15.82 -13.05
N MET A 294 6.27 14.58 -12.80
CA MET A 294 5.46 13.61 -12.08
C MET A 294 5.24 14.02 -10.62
N LYS A 295 6.26 14.57 -9.94
CA LYS A 295 6.08 15.14 -8.59
C LYS A 295 5.02 16.25 -8.60
N ASP A 296 5.10 17.17 -9.55
CA ASP A 296 4.14 18.29 -9.61
C ASP A 296 2.72 17.75 -9.84
N PHE A 297 2.54 16.86 -10.81
CA PHE A 297 1.24 16.23 -11.08
C PHE A 297 0.68 15.44 -9.89
N MET A 298 1.52 14.65 -9.21
CA MET A 298 1.11 13.87 -8.05
C MET A 298 0.65 14.76 -6.88
N ALA A 299 1.15 16.00 -6.79
CA ALA A 299 0.77 16.93 -5.72
C ALA A 299 -0.50 17.73 -6.06
N SER A 300 -0.65 18.21 -7.29
CA SER A 300 -1.71 19.16 -7.66
C SER A 300 -2.78 18.61 -8.60
N GLY A 301 -2.57 17.44 -9.21
CA GLY A 301 -3.38 16.97 -10.34
C GLY A 301 -3.18 17.80 -11.60
N SER A 302 -2.09 18.55 -11.69
CA SER A 302 -1.78 19.40 -12.84
C SER A 302 -0.30 19.43 -13.13
N PHE A 303 0.06 19.72 -14.38
CA PHE A 303 1.45 19.85 -14.76
C PHE A 303 1.62 20.99 -15.77
N SER A 304 2.80 21.60 -15.73
CA SER A 304 3.18 22.69 -16.64
C SER A 304 4.08 22.15 -17.74
N ARG A 305 3.73 22.40 -19.01
CA ARG A 305 4.63 22.12 -20.13
C ARG A 305 4.46 23.19 -21.21
N GLY A 306 5.53 23.94 -21.47
CA GLY A 306 5.45 25.10 -22.35
C GLY A 306 4.83 26.30 -21.63
N ARG A 307 3.78 26.91 -22.22
CA ARG A 307 3.09 28.09 -21.65
C ARG A 307 1.77 27.75 -20.96
N ASP A 308 1.31 26.52 -21.04
CA ASP A 308 -0.01 26.10 -20.56
C ASP A 308 0.11 25.16 -19.35
N ILE A 309 -0.81 25.32 -18.41
CA ILE A 309 -1.04 24.40 -17.28
C ILE A 309 -2.15 23.44 -17.70
N VAL A 310 -1.86 22.15 -17.66
CA VAL A 310 -2.83 21.09 -17.99
C VAL A 310 -3.30 20.44 -16.69
N ASN A 311 -4.61 20.48 -16.44
CA ASN A 311 -5.23 19.76 -15.33
C ASN A 311 -5.67 18.37 -15.79
N ALA A 312 -5.48 17.36 -14.94
CA ALA A 312 -6.00 16.03 -15.17
C ALA A 312 -6.27 15.27 -13.87
N ASN A 313 -7.15 14.27 -13.95
CA ASN A 313 -7.67 13.59 -12.76
C ASN A 313 -7.07 12.21 -12.51
N ALA A 314 -6.12 11.77 -13.35
CA ALA A 314 -5.56 10.42 -13.28
C ALA A 314 -4.96 10.09 -11.91
N ALA A 315 -5.30 8.92 -11.39
CA ALA A 315 -4.59 8.29 -10.29
C ALA A 315 -3.29 7.64 -10.81
N MET A 316 -2.23 7.65 -9.98
CA MET A 316 -0.96 6.98 -10.31
C MET A 316 -0.77 5.78 -9.40
N VAL A 317 -0.57 4.60 -9.98
CA VAL A 317 -0.34 3.38 -9.21
C VAL A 317 1.00 2.79 -9.54
N PHE A 318 1.78 2.46 -8.52
CA PHE A 318 3.11 1.90 -8.66
C PHE A 318 3.13 0.49 -8.09
N VAL A 319 3.24 -0.50 -8.98
CA VAL A 319 3.20 -1.92 -8.63
C VAL A 319 4.58 -2.54 -8.79
N GLY A 320 5.06 -3.22 -7.75
CA GLY A 320 6.40 -3.79 -7.78
C GLY A 320 6.57 -5.06 -6.96
N ASN A 321 7.73 -5.68 -7.14
CA ASN A 321 8.08 -6.90 -6.44
C ASN A 321 9.11 -6.63 -5.35
N ILE A 322 8.89 -7.23 -4.18
CA ILE A 322 9.88 -7.33 -3.12
C ILE A 322 10.51 -8.72 -3.21
N ASN A 323 11.84 -8.75 -3.34
CA ASN A 323 12.61 -10.00 -3.50
C ASN A 323 13.24 -10.49 -2.17
N GLN A 324 13.21 -9.68 -1.12
CA GLN A 324 13.75 -10.00 0.21
C GLN A 324 12.61 -10.09 1.23
N SER A 325 12.86 -10.66 2.41
CA SER A 325 11.85 -10.63 3.47
C SER A 325 11.61 -9.18 3.93
N VAL A 326 10.38 -8.84 4.29
CA VAL A 326 10.01 -7.49 4.77
C VAL A 326 10.77 -7.15 6.04
N ASP A 327 10.91 -8.11 6.96
CA ASP A 327 11.70 -7.94 8.19
C ASP A 327 13.16 -7.56 7.88
N THR A 328 13.78 -8.25 6.91
CA THR A 328 15.14 -7.90 6.45
C THR A 328 15.16 -6.50 5.84
N LEU A 329 14.25 -6.18 4.92
CA LEU A 329 14.19 -4.88 4.24
C LEU A 329 13.99 -3.70 5.18
N VAL A 330 13.12 -3.86 6.18
CA VAL A 330 12.87 -2.85 7.20
C VAL A 330 14.11 -2.67 8.08
N LYS A 331 14.89 -3.72 8.35
CA LYS A 331 16.13 -3.63 9.13
C LYS A 331 17.30 -3.05 8.33
N THR A 332 17.49 -3.46 7.07
CA THR A 332 18.70 -3.13 6.30
C THR A 332 18.56 -1.91 5.39
N SER A 333 17.33 -1.49 5.07
CA SER A 333 17.05 -0.40 4.13
C SER A 333 15.64 0.17 4.38
N HIS A 334 14.83 0.36 3.34
CA HIS A 334 13.47 0.88 3.37
C HIS A 334 12.55 0.14 2.38
N LEU A 335 11.25 0.18 2.62
CA LEU A 335 10.27 -0.53 1.80
C LEU A 335 10.16 -0.02 0.36
N PHE A 336 10.66 1.18 0.05
CA PHE A 336 10.73 1.72 -1.31
C PHE A 336 11.98 1.30 -2.11
N ALA A 337 12.88 0.49 -1.55
CA ALA A 337 14.12 0.06 -2.20
C ALA A 337 13.96 -0.58 -3.59
N PRO A 338 12.82 -1.22 -3.95
CA PRO A 338 12.62 -1.72 -5.31
C PRO A 338 12.46 -0.64 -6.40
N PHE A 339 12.33 0.65 -6.06
CA PHE A 339 12.29 1.72 -7.06
C PHE A 339 13.69 1.96 -7.67
N PRO A 340 13.77 2.50 -8.89
CA PRO A 340 15.03 2.93 -9.48
C PRO A 340 15.72 3.99 -8.62
N GLU A 341 17.05 3.95 -8.51
CA GLU A 341 17.82 4.90 -7.68
C GLU A 341 17.50 6.36 -8.02
N GLU A 342 17.30 6.68 -9.31
CA GLU A 342 16.92 8.02 -9.80
C GLU A 342 15.57 8.52 -9.24
N MET A 343 14.71 7.61 -8.77
CA MET A 343 13.40 7.91 -8.19
C MET A 343 13.37 7.77 -6.67
N ILE A 344 14.44 7.30 -6.03
CA ILE A 344 14.53 7.23 -4.57
C ILE A 344 14.76 8.65 -4.04
N ASP A 345 13.66 9.35 -3.83
CA ASP A 345 13.63 10.75 -3.39
C ASP A 345 12.50 10.97 -2.38
N SER A 346 12.80 11.61 -1.26
CA SER A 346 11.83 11.87 -0.20
C SER A 346 10.66 12.72 -0.70
N ALA A 347 10.94 13.73 -1.54
CA ALA A 347 9.89 14.58 -2.09
C ALA A 347 8.95 13.82 -3.04
N PHE A 348 9.46 12.86 -3.81
CA PHE A 348 8.65 11.97 -4.63
C PHE A 348 7.74 11.08 -3.77
N PHE A 349 8.30 10.33 -2.82
CA PHE A 349 7.52 9.38 -2.02
C PHE A 349 6.56 10.06 -1.03
N ASP A 350 6.85 11.29 -0.59
CA ASP A 350 5.92 12.06 0.24
C ASP A 350 4.61 12.42 -0.47
N ARG A 351 4.55 12.27 -1.81
CA ARG A 351 3.31 12.41 -2.59
C ARG A 351 2.51 11.11 -2.74
N MET A 352 2.99 9.99 -2.21
CA MET A 352 2.22 8.73 -2.16
C MET A 352 1.14 8.82 -1.07
N HIS A 353 -0.14 8.69 -1.42
CA HIS A 353 -1.19 8.76 -0.40
C HIS A 353 -1.23 7.48 0.46
N ALA A 354 -0.90 6.32 -0.11
CA ALA A 354 -0.90 5.06 0.61
C ALA A 354 0.21 4.12 0.13
N TYR A 355 0.72 3.33 1.08
CA TYR A 355 1.52 2.14 0.82
C TYR A 355 0.70 0.90 1.19
N LEU A 356 0.36 0.10 0.19
CA LEU A 356 -0.35 -1.17 0.36
C LEU A 356 0.67 -2.30 0.60
N PRO A 357 0.57 -3.04 1.73
CA PRO A 357 1.49 -4.12 2.07
C PRO A 357 1.19 -5.37 1.24
N GLY A 358 1.71 -5.42 0.00
CA GLY A 358 1.44 -6.51 -0.93
C GLY A 358 1.97 -7.87 -0.47
N TRP A 359 2.77 -7.94 0.59
CA TRP A 359 3.21 -9.17 1.26
C TRP A 359 2.16 -9.81 2.17
N GLU A 360 1.17 -9.05 2.62
CA GLU A 360 0.04 -9.60 3.38
C GLU A 360 -1.00 -10.26 2.47
N ILE A 361 -0.97 -9.95 1.17
CA ILE A 361 -1.84 -10.58 0.19
C ILE A 361 -1.24 -11.93 -0.23
N PRO A 362 -1.99 -13.04 -0.09
CA PRO A 362 -1.49 -14.36 -0.46
C PRO A 362 -1.28 -14.47 -1.98
N LYS A 363 -0.35 -15.35 -2.39
CA LYS A 363 -0.13 -15.65 -3.81
C LYS A 363 -1.40 -16.27 -4.39
N MET A 364 -1.82 -15.79 -5.56
CA MET A 364 -3.04 -16.22 -6.24
C MET A 364 -3.05 -17.73 -6.50
N ARG A 365 -4.15 -18.37 -6.12
CA ARG A 365 -4.46 -19.78 -6.38
C ARG A 365 -5.85 -19.89 -7.02
N PRO A 366 -6.15 -20.97 -7.76
CA PRO A 366 -7.48 -21.16 -8.36
C PRO A 366 -8.63 -21.07 -7.35
N GLU A 367 -8.43 -21.57 -6.13
CA GLU A 367 -9.40 -21.51 -5.01
C GLU A 367 -9.77 -20.08 -4.59
N PHE A 368 -8.94 -19.08 -4.91
CA PHE A 368 -9.18 -17.68 -4.58
C PHE A 368 -10.10 -16.99 -5.57
N LEU A 369 -10.44 -17.66 -6.68
CA LEU A 369 -11.30 -17.08 -7.71
C LEU A 369 -12.74 -17.52 -7.46
N THR A 370 -13.66 -16.57 -7.34
CA THR A 370 -15.07 -16.90 -7.07
C THR A 370 -15.75 -17.57 -8.26
N ASN A 371 -16.69 -18.47 -7.97
CA ASN A 371 -17.59 -19.08 -8.95
C ASN A 371 -19.03 -18.54 -8.82
N GLN A 372 -19.24 -17.61 -7.89
CA GLN A 372 -20.56 -17.07 -7.55
C GLN A 372 -20.94 -15.86 -8.41
N TYR A 373 -22.12 -15.28 -8.18
CA TYR A 373 -22.51 -14.04 -8.83
C TYR A 373 -21.66 -12.86 -8.33
N GLY A 374 -21.34 -11.97 -9.26
CA GLY A 374 -20.82 -10.64 -8.97
C GLY A 374 -21.34 -9.64 -10.01
N LEU A 375 -21.13 -8.35 -9.77
CA LEU A 375 -21.47 -7.32 -10.76
C LEU A 375 -20.67 -7.54 -12.04
N ILE A 376 -21.29 -7.24 -13.18
CA ILE A 376 -20.60 -7.18 -14.47
C ILE A 376 -19.49 -6.13 -14.38
N VAL A 377 -18.29 -6.45 -14.85
CA VAL A 377 -17.09 -5.61 -14.73
C VAL A 377 -17.29 -4.22 -15.32
N ASP A 378 -17.99 -4.10 -16.45
CA ASP A 378 -18.29 -2.79 -17.05
C ASP A 378 -19.23 -1.94 -16.16
N PHE A 379 -20.25 -2.55 -15.56
CA PHE A 379 -21.12 -1.88 -14.59
C PHE A 379 -20.35 -1.43 -13.35
N LEU A 380 -19.48 -2.30 -12.81
CA LEU A 380 -18.60 -1.98 -11.70
C LEU A 380 -17.66 -0.82 -12.05
N ALA A 381 -17.04 -0.84 -13.23
CA ALA A 381 -16.09 0.19 -13.65
C ALA A 381 -16.75 1.55 -13.79
N GLU A 382 -17.94 1.61 -14.41
CA GLU A 382 -18.68 2.86 -14.53
C GLU A 382 -19.22 3.34 -13.17
N PHE A 383 -19.62 2.42 -12.28
CA PHE A 383 -19.97 2.76 -10.90
C PHE A 383 -18.80 3.44 -10.17
N LEU A 384 -17.61 2.84 -10.17
CA LEU A 384 -16.44 3.42 -9.52
C LEU A 384 -16.07 4.77 -10.16
N ARG A 385 -16.14 4.87 -11.49
CA ARG A 385 -15.85 6.10 -12.22
C ARG A 385 -16.81 7.23 -11.89
N GLU A 386 -18.12 6.95 -11.85
CA GLU A 386 -19.12 7.99 -11.56
C GLU A 386 -18.97 8.51 -10.12
N MET A 387 -18.57 7.62 -9.19
CA MET A 387 -18.24 8.00 -7.82
C MET A 387 -17.01 8.92 -7.72
N ARG A 388 -16.13 9.00 -8.72
CA ARG A 388 -15.02 9.99 -8.76
C ARG A 388 -15.49 11.43 -8.81
N LYS A 389 -16.74 11.69 -9.24
CA LYS A 389 -17.34 13.04 -9.24
C LYS A 389 -17.78 13.49 -7.84
N ARG A 390 -17.72 12.59 -6.86
CA ARG A 390 -18.11 12.82 -5.47
C ARG A 390 -16.89 12.77 -4.57
N SER A 391 -16.94 13.52 -3.47
CA SER A 391 -15.91 13.53 -2.43
C SER A 391 -16.56 13.29 -1.08
N PHE A 392 -15.95 12.42 -0.27
CA PHE A 392 -16.29 12.19 1.14
C PHE A 392 -15.11 12.57 2.05
N SER A 393 -14.26 13.51 1.61
CA SER A 393 -13.02 13.88 2.31
C SER A 393 -13.26 14.60 3.65
N ASP A 394 -14.45 15.16 3.83
CA ASP A 394 -14.93 15.87 5.03
C ASP A 394 -15.66 14.96 6.02
N ALA A 395 -15.91 13.69 5.67
CA ALA A 395 -16.60 12.73 6.53
C ALA A 395 -15.92 12.55 7.91
N ILE A 396 -14.59 12.70 7.96
CA ILE A 396 -13.80 12.62 9.19
C ILE A 396 -14.21 13.71 10.18
N ASP A 397 -14.40 14.95 9.71
CA ASP A 397 -14.55 16.15 10.56
C ASP A 397 -15.81 16.12 11.41
N ARG A 398 -16.82 15.35 10.98
CA ARG A 398 -18.06 15.13 11.72
C ARG A 398 -17.81 14.42 13.06
N TYR A 399 -16.83 13.52 13.12
CA TYR A 399 -16.66 12.60 14.26
C TYR A 399 -15.26 12.66 14.90
N PHE A 400 -14.24 13.03 14.13
CA PHE A 400 -12.84 12.97 14.57
C PHE A 400 -12.05 14.21 14.14
N LYS A 401 -10.94 14.46 14.83
CA LYS A 401 -9.86 15.36 14.41
C LYS A 401 -8.59 14.56 14.16
N ILE A 402 -7.81 14.96 13.17
CA ILE A 402 -6.50 14.34 12.90
C ILE A 402 -5.47 14.92 13.88
N GLY A 403 -4.56 14.07 14.40
CA GLY A 403 -3.52 14.47 15.34
C GLY A 403 -2.52 15.48 14.79
N ASN A 404 -1.82 16.17 15.70
CA ASN A 404 -1.01 17.34 15.36
C ASN A 404 0.29 17.03 14.60
N ASN A 405 0.77 15.78 14.62
CA ASN A 405 2.01 15.37 13.95
C ASN A 405 1.81 15.08 12.45
N LEU A 406 0.56 15.07 11.94
CA LEU A 406 0.29 14.89 10.52
C LEU A 406 0.39 16.24 9.81
N ASN A 407 1.30 16.35 8.83
CA ASN A 407 1.40 17.55 8.02
C ASN A 407 0.28 17.63 6.97
N GLN A 408 0.21 18.73 6.22
CA GLN A 408 -0.86 18.92 5.21
C GLN A 408 -0.93 17.81 4.15
N ARG A 409 0.21 17.26 3.73
CA ARG A 409 0.24 16.14 2.76
C ARG A 409 -0.25 14.84 3.39
N ASP A 410 0.10 14.61 4.65
CA ASP A 410 -0.41 13.48 5.44
C ASP A 410 -1.93 13.55 5.59
N ILE A 411 -2.46 14.74 5.91
CA ILE A 411 -3.90 14.99 6.03
C ILE A 411 -4.61 14.73 4.69
N ILE A 412 -4.08 15.24 3.58
CA ILE A 412 -4.66 15.01 2.23
C ILE A 412 -4.68 13.52 1.90
N ALA A 413 -3.59 12.80 2.19
CA ALA A 413 -3.47 11.37 1.95
C ALA A 413 -4.48 10.55 2.76
N VAL A 414 -4.62 10.84 4.05
CA VAL A 414 -5.60 10.19 4.92
C VAL A 414 -7.02 10.48 4.43
N ARG A 415 -7.35 11.76 4.17
CA ARG A 415 -8.68 12.16 3.67
C ARG A 415 -9.07 11.50 2.36
N LYS A 416 -8.16 11.48 1.37
CA LYS A 416 -8.42 10.80 0.08
C LYS A 416 -8.62 9.30 0.26
N THR A 417 -7.85 8.66 1.15
CA THR A 417 -7.98 7.21 1.41
C THR A 417 -9.31 6.90 2.10
N VAL A 418 -9.72 7.69 3.10
CA VAL A 418 -11.04 7.56 3.74
C VAL A 418 -12.16 7.79 2.74
N SER A 419 -12.07 8.85 1.94
CA SER A 419 -13.04 9.17 0.90
C SER A 419 -13.18 8.03 -0.11
N GLY A 420 -12.08 7.46 -0.60
CA GLY A 420 -12.08 6.30 -1.49
C GLY A 420 -12.77 5.07 -0.89
N LEU A 421 -12.42 4.70 0.35
CA LEU A 421 -13.01 3.55 1.04
C LEU A 421 -14.51 3.74 1.30
N LEU A 422 -14.92 4.93 1.76
CA LEU A 422 -16.33 5.25 1.97
C LEU A 422 -17.11 5.27 0.66
N LYS A 423 -16.54 5.74 -0.45
CA LYS A 423 -17.20 5.68 -1.76
C LYS A 423 -17.43 4.25 -2.25
N ILE A 424 -16.54 3.32 -1.90
CA ILE A 424 -16.69 1.90 -2.24
C ILE A 424 -17.70 1.21 -1.33
N LEU A 425 -17.58 1.39 -0.01
CA LEU A 425 -18.40 0.68 0.99
C LEU A 425 -19.75 1.33 1.25
N TYR A 426 -19.86 2.64 1.06
CA TYR A 426 -21.03 3.47 1.37
C TYR A 426 -21.31 4.49 0.26
N PRO A 427 -21.47 4.05 -1.00
CA PRO A 427 -21.64 4.94 -2.14
C PRO A 427 -22.85 5.89 -2.03
N HIS A 428 -23.85 5.49 -1.25
CA HIS A 428 -25.07 6.23 -0.94
C HIS A 428 -24.90 7.36 0.09
N GLY A 429 -23.75 7.44 0.77
CA GLY A 429 -23.44 8.50 1.74
C GLY A 429 -24.04 8.28 3.14
N GLU A 430 -24.72 7.17 3.40
CA GLU A 430 -25.22 6.86 4.75
C GLU A 430 -24.19 6.01 5.51
N PHE A 431 -23.36 6.66 6.31
CA PHE A 431 -22.36 6.01 7.18
C PHE A 431 -22.31 6.68 8.55
N GLY A 432 -22.13 5.87 9.60
CA GLY A 432 -22.01 6.32 10.99
C GLY A 432 -20.56 6.50 11.44
N LYS A 433 -20.39 6.87 12.70
CA LYS A 433 -19.09 7.08 13.37
C LYS A 433 -18.13 5.89 13.18
N ASP A 434 -18.59 4.67 13.49
CA ASP A 434 -17.76 3.47 13.43
C ASP A 434 -17.25 3.15 12.02
N ALA A 435 -18.06 3.42 10.99
CA ALA A 435 -17.67 3.22 9.60
C ALA A 435 -16.55 4.18 9.19
N VAL A 436 -16.69 5.46 9.58
CA VAL A 436 -15.66 6.48 9.38
C VAL A 436 -14.39 6.13 10.15
N GLU A 437 -14.50 5.67 11.41
CA GLU A 437 -13.34 5.27 12.23
C GLU A 437 -12.57 4.10 11.60
N ARG A 438 -13.27 3.05 11.13
CA ARG A 438 -12.63 1.91 10.43
C ARG A 438 -11.84 2.37 9.19
N CYS A 439 -12.44 3.21 8.35
CA CYS A 439 -11.76 3.77 7.19
C CYS A 439 -10.58 4.67 7.59
N LEU A 440 -10.74 5.47 8.65
CA LEU A 440 -9.71 6.37 9.17
C LEU A 440 -8.51 5.60 9.68
N VAL A 441 -8.70 4.56 10.51
CA VAL A 441 -7.61 3.73 11.04
C VAL A 441 -6.81 3.11 9.90
N TYR A 442 -7.48 2.51 8.91
CA TYR A 442 -6.80 1.92 7.75
C TYR A 442 -6.03 2.97 6.92
N ALA A 443 -6.61 4.16 6.74
CA ALA A 443 -5.99 5.26 6.01
C ALA A 443 -4.74 5.79 6.72
N ILE A 444 -4.82 5.97 8.04
CA ILE A 444 -3.69 6.39 8.87
C ILE A 444 -2.58 5.34 8.86
N GLU A 445 -2.90 4.05 9.01
CA GLU A 445 -1.93 2.96 8.92
C GLU A 445 -1.19 2.99 7.57
N SER A 446 -1.95 3.11 6.47
CA SER A 446 -1.42 3.11 5.11
C SER A 446 -0.50 4.29 4.83
N ARG A 447 -0.83 5.49 5.34
CA ARG A 447 -0.01 6.69 5.19
C ARG A 447 1.18 6.69 6.14
N ARG A 448 1.03 6.19 7.38
CA ARG A 448 2.14 6.04 8.34
C ARG A 448 3.23 5.17 7.74
N ARG A 449 2.89 4.07 7.06
CA ARG A 449 3.87 3.20 6.39
C ARG A 449 4.75 3.96 5.38
N VAL A 450 4.19 4.93 4.65
CA VAL A 450 4.96 5.84 3.77
C VAL A 450 5.93 6.70 4.60
N LYS A 451 5.42 7.36 5.64
CA LYS A 451 6.21 8.29 6.47
C LYS A 451 7.33 7.62 7.24
N GLU A 452 7.11 6.40 7.71
CA GLU A 452 8.15 5.60 8.35
C GLU A 452 9.30 5.27 7.39
N GLN A 453 9.04 5.15 6.09
CA GLN A 453 10.12 5.00 5.11
C GLN A 453 10.80 6.33 4.80
N LEU A 454 10.04 7.43 4.75
CA LEU A 454 10.60 8.78 4.58
C LEU A 454 11.52 9.16 5.74
N LYS A 455 11.20 8.76 6.97
CA LYS A 455 12.08 8.88 8.14
C LYS A 455 13.44 8.21 7.90
N LYS A 456 13.46 7.05 7.24
CA LYS A 456 14.72 6.34 6.92
C LYS A 456 15.49 6.98 5.76
N ILE A 457 14.79 7.52 4.77
CA ILE A 457 15.40 8.08 3.55
C ILE A 457 15.86 9.54 3.77
N GLY A 458 15.00 10.37 4.36
CA GLY A 458 15.22 11.81 4.56
C GLY A 458 15.62 12.21 5.99
N GLY A 459 15.71 11.25 6.92
CA GLY A 459 16.18 11.49 8.28
C GLY A 459 15.27 12.43 9.09
N MET A 460 15.86 13.46 9.69
CA MET A 460 15.22 14.36 10.67
C MET A 460 14.02 15.14 10.12
N GLU A 461 13.93 15.35 8.80
CA GLU A 461 12.79 16.05 8.16
C GLU A 461 11.45 15.30 8.39
N PHE A 462 11.49 14.00 8.68
CA PHE A 462 10.30 13.15 8.77
C PHE A 462 10.17 12.42 10.12
N TYR A 463 10.70 12.98 11.22
CA TYR A 463 10.68 12.32 12.54
C TYR A 463 9.26 12.24 13.16
N ASP A 464 8.36 13.14 12.76
CA ASP A 464 6.96 13.18 13.17
C ASP A 464 6.14 12.02 12.56
N VAL A 465 6.29 10.83 13.14
CA VAL A 465 5.58 9.59 12.73
C VAL A 465 4.51 9.14 13.74
N HIS A 466 4.25 9.95 14.76
CA HIS A 466 3.20 9.72 15.76
C HIS A 466 1.82 10.02 15.18
N PHE A 467 1.35 9.10 14.36
CA PHE A 467 0.08 9.25 13.66
C PHE A 467 -1.08 8.89 14.58
N SER A 468 -1.95 9.86 14.85
CA SER A 468 -3.09 9.74 15.75
C SER A 468 -4.34 10.42 15.19
N TYR A 469 -5.47 10.15 15.84
CA TYR A 469 -6.73 10.87 15.67
C TYR A 469 -7.42 11.03 17.02
N ILE A 470 -8.24 12.06 17.14
CA ILE A 470 -8.94 12.45 18.37
C ILE A 470 -10.44 12.29 18.13
N ASP A 471 -11.11 11.59 19.03
CA ASP A 471 -12.58 11.47 19.02
C ASP A 471 -13.22 12.79 19.48
N ASN A 472 -14.14 13.35 18.68
CA ASN A 472 -14.76 14.64 19.02
C ASN A 472 -15.69 14.57 20.23
N GLU A 473 -16.21 13.38 20.58
CA GLU A 473 -17.11 13.19 21.71
C GLU A 473 -16.35 12.86 23.00
N SER A 474 -15.42 11.90 22.95
CA SER A 474 -14.66 11.51 24.15
C SER A 474 -13.40 12.36 24.39
N LEU A 475 -12.94 13.10 23.39
CA LEU A 475 -11.66 13.83 23.37
C LEU A 475 -10.43 12.93 23.57
N GLU A 476 -10.60 11.62 23.43
CA GLU A 476 -9.52 10.64 23.52
C GLU A 476 -8.68 10.67 22.23
N GLU A 477 -7.36 10.79 22.38
CA GLU A 477 -6.41 10.64 21.29
C GLU A 477 -5.97 9.18 21.14
N LYS A 478 -6.20 8.61 19.97
CA LYS A 478 -5.86 7.23 19.62
C LYS A 478 -4.72 7.21 18.60
N PHE A 479 -3.66 6.48 18.93
CA PHE A 479 -2.49 6.30 18.06
C PHE A 479 -2.63 5.05 17.20
N VAL A 480 -2.23 5.13 15.94
CA VAL A 480 -2.29 4.01 14.98
C VAL A 480 -0.89 3.51 14.67
N SER A 481 -0.59 2.27 15.06
CA SER A 481 0.69 1.60 14.78
C SER A 481 0.68 0.86 13.43
N ILE A 482 1.86 0.46 12.95
CA ILE A 482 2.01 -0.41 11.79
C ILE A 482 2.60 -1.77 12.19
N PRO A 483 2.11 -2.91 11.65
CA PRO A 483 2.60 -4.24 12.01
C PRO A 483 4.09 -4.46 11.71
N GLU A 484 4.65 -3.76 10.72
CA GLU A 484 6.05 -3.91 10.32
C GLU A 484 7.03 -3.22 11.28
N GLN A 485 6.53 -2.36 12.16
CA GLN A 485 7.26 -1.92 13.35
C GLN A 485 7.06 -2.88 14.54
N GLY A 486 6.17 -3.86 14.40
CA GLY A 486 5.73 -4.81 15.40
C GLY A 486 6.63 -6.04 15.53
N GLY A 487 7.89 -5.86 15.90
CA GLY A 487 8.26 -6.55 17.13
C GLY A 487 7.49 -5.84 18.25
N GLY A 488 6.91 -6.54 19.22
CA GLY A 488 6.43 -5.87 20.44
C GLY A 488 7.49 -4.87 20.93
N SER A 489 7.08 -3.81 21.63
CA SER A 489 7.98 -2.75 22.14
C SER A 489 9.39 -3.28 22.36
N LEU A 490 10.40 -2.69 21.70
CA LEU A 490 11.76 -3.23 21.65
C LEU A 490 12.26 -3.65 23.05
N ILE A 491 11.79 -2.93 24.06
CA ILE A 491 11.81 -3.32 25.46
C ILE A 491 10.48 -4.01 25.81
N PRO A 492 10.46 -5.33 26.03
CA PRO A 492 9.24 -6.08 26.29
C PRO A 492 8.56 -5.65 27.60
N ASP A 493 7.24 -5.82 27.67
CA ASP A 493 6.51 -5.71 28.94
C ASP A 493 6.68 -7.00 29.76
N GLY A 494 6.81 -6.86 31.09
CA GLY A 494 7.10 -7.96 32.00
C GLY A 494 8.58 -8.19 32.34
N PRO A 495 8.86 -9.13 33.26
CA PRO A 495 10.21 -9.41 33.75
C PRO A 495 11.06 -10.10 32.69
N MET A 496 12.29 -9.60 32.49
CA MET A 496 13.28 -10.23 31.62
C MET A 496 14.06 -11.32 32.36
N SER A 497 14.81 -12.14 31.64
CA SER A 497 15.75 -13.07 32.25
C SER A 497 16.84 -12.32 33.03
N PRO A 498 17.35 -12.88 34.15
CA PRO A 498 18.55 -12.37 34.80
C PRO A 498 19.72 -12.24 33.81
N GLY A 499 20.47 -11.14 33.91
CA GLY A 499 21.53 -10.84 32.95
C GLY A 499 21.05 -10.29 31.61
N THR A 500 19.79 -9.86 31.48
CA THR A 500 19.28 -9.15 30.30
C THR A 500 18.95 -7.69 30.64
N MET A 501 19.44 -6.75 29.83
CA MET A 501 19.11 -5.33 29.98
C MET A 501 19.04 -4.57 28.67
N HIS A 502 18.38 -3.42 28.70
CA HIS A 502 18.32 -2.47 27.59
C HIS A 502 18.92 -1.13 28.00
N THR A 503 19.59 -0.46 27.08
CA THR A 503 20.12 0.90 27.26
C THR A 503 20.10 1.65 25.94
N VAL A 504 20.14 2.99 26.01
CA VAL A 504 20.24 3.87 24.84
C VAL A 504 21.59 4.57 24.92
N LEU A 505 22.41 4.38 23.88
CA LEU A 505 23.79 4.89 23.82
C LEU A 505 24.08 5.46 22.43
N PRO A 506 25.07 6.37 22.31
CA PRO A 506 25.54 6.81 21.01
C PRO A 506 26.32 5.67 20.32
N GLY A 507 25.96 5.38 19.08
CA GLY A 507 26.75 4.54 18.20
C GLY A 507 27.91 5.31 17.57
N ASN A 508 28.85 4.60 16.95
CA ASN A 508 30.01 5.20 16.27
C ASN A 508 29.64 6.09 15.07
N LEU A 509 28.39 6.02 14.57
CA LEU A 509 27.83 6.90 13.54
C LEU A 509 27.28 8.22 14.11
N GLY A 510 27.35 8.44 15.43
CA GLY A 510 26.90 9.66 16.10
C GLY A 510 25.40 9.72 16.40
N HIS A 511 24.62 8.71 15.97
CA HIS A 511 23.20 8.56 16.29
C HIS A 511 23.00 7.73 17.56
N LEU A 512 21.96 8.05 18.33
CA LEU A 512 21.53 7.27 19.48
C LEU A 512 20.80 6.01 19.03
N GLY A 513 21.19 4.87 19.59
CA GLY A 513 20.58 3.58 19.32
C GLY A 513 20.24 2.83 20.59
N LEU A 514 19.28 1.92 20.49
CA LEU A 514 18.93 0.97 21.54
C LEU A 514 19.83 -0.27 21.47
N TYR A 515 20.46 -0.60 22.59
CA TYR A 515 21.29 -1.78 22.75
C TYR A 515 20.70 -2.70 23.80
N ARG A 516 20.70 -4.01 23.51
CA ARG A 516 20.33 -5.07 24.43
C ARG A 516 21.57 -5.89 24.79
N LEU A 517 21.82 -6.05 26.07
CA LEU A 517 22.88 -6.91 26.60
C LEU A 517 22.23 -8.18 27.14
N GLU A 518 22.80 -9.33 26.79
CA GLU A 518 22.37 -10.65 27.24
C GLU A 518 23.57 -11.43 27.80
N LEU A 519 23.47 -11.86 29.05
CA LEU A 519 24.50 -12.61 29.72
C LEU A 519 24.05 -14.02 30.05
N GLN A 520 24.81 -14.99 29.58
CA GLN A 520 24.71 -16.38 30.02
C GLN A 520 25.80 -16.67 31.05
N VAL A 521 25.42 -17.22 32.21
CA VAL A 521 26.33 -17.65 33.27
C VAL A 521 26.33 -19.17 33.35
N THR A 522 27.51 -19.79 33.30
CA THR A 522 27.70 -21.24 33.42
C THR A 522 28.74 -21.56 34.49
N ALA A 523 28.74 -22.77 35.06
CA ALA A 523 29.83 -23.19 35.95
C ALA A 523 31.17 -23.22 35.18
N GLY A 524 32.24 -22.68 35.76
CA GLY A 524 33.48 -22.46 35.03
C GLY A 524 34.62 -21.94 35.91
N ASN A 525 35.61 -21.30 35.29
CA ASN A 525 36.85 -20.85 35.94
C ASN A 525 37.07 -19.33 35.81
N GLY A 526 36.01 -18.53 35.68
CA GLY A 526 36.11 -17.07 35.60
C GLY A 526 36.48 -16.55 34.21
N LYS A 527 36.14 -17.27 33.14
CA LYS A 527 36.39 -16.85 31.75
C LYS A 527 35.27 -15.94 31.25
N LEU A 528 35.64 -14.83 30.60
CA LEU A 528 34.72 -13.98 29.85
C LEU A 528 34.82 -14.27 28.36
N SER A 529 33.67 -14.39 27.71
CA SER A 529 33.54 -14.45 26.25
C SER A 529 32.53 -13.39 25.79
N ILE A 530 32.84 -12.75 24.66
CA ILE A 530 32.07 -11.61 24.13
C ILE A 530 31.66 -11.93 22.69
N SER A 531 30.38 -11.72 22.37
CA SER A 531 29.83 -11.87 21.02
C SER A 531 28.92 -10.68 20.67
N GLY A 532 28.62 -10.48 19.38
CA GLY A 532 27.76 -9.38 18.93
C GLY A 532 28.45 -8.01 18.75
N SER A 533 29.71 -7.85 19.18
CA SER A 533 30.47 -6.60 19.04
C SER A 533 31.27 -6.46 17.73
N GLY A 534 31.17 -7.42 16.80
CA GLY A 534 31.96 -7.45 15.56
C GLY A 534 33.49 -7.41 15.76
N THR A 535 34.19 -6.70 14.87
CA THR A 535 35.64 -6.43 14.95
C THR A 535 35.99 -5.19 15.76
N ASP A 536 35.01 -4.51 16.38
CA ASP A 536 35.26 -3.27 17.11
C ASP A 536 36.04 -3.53 18.40
N THR A 537 37.22 -2.91 18.51
CA THR A 537 38.13 -3.09 19.64
C THR A 537 37.71 -2.28 20.85
N LYS A 538 37.12 -1.09 20.65
CA LYS A 538 36.70 -0.18 21.73
C LYS A 538 35.55 -0.77 22.54
N THR A 539 34.56 -1.37 21.88
CA THR A 539 33.46 -2.08 22.53
C THR A 539 33.99 -3.22 23.41
N LYS A 540 34.92 -4.03 22.89
CA LYS A 540 35.52 -5.15 23.65
C LYS A 540 36.33 -4.66 24.84
N GLU A 541 37.02 -3.54 24.70
CA GLU A 541 37.78 -2.91 25.77
C GLU A 541 36.87 -2.41 26.90
N ALA A 542 35.76 -1.72 26.59
CA ALA A 542 34.78 -1.26 27.57
C ALA A 542 34.19 -2.41 28.40
N ILE A 543 33.85 -3.52 27.75
CA ILE A 543 33.33 -4.72 28.44
C ILE A 543 34.41 -5.36 29.31
N LYS A 544 35.66 -5.38 28.85
CA LYS A 544 36.78 -5.91 29.63
C LYS A 544 37.03 -5.07 30.90
N ILE A 545 36.98 -3.74 30.77
CA ILE A 545 37.05 -2.81 31.92
C ILE A 545 35.93 -3.11 32.91
N ALA A 546 34.70 -3.30 32.41
CA ALA A 546 33.56 -3.65 33.26
C ALA A 546 33.76 -4.99 34.00
N TYR A 547 34.34 -5.99 33.33
CA TYR A 547 34.61 -7.30 33.89
C TYR A 547 35.73 -7.31 34.94
N ASP A 548 36.78 -6.52 34.71
CA ASP A 548 37.86 -6.34 35.69
C ASP A 548 37.34 -5.61 36.94
N TYR A 549 36.50 -4.58 36.76
CA TYR A 549 35.81 -3.92 37.86
C TYR A 549 34.88 -4.88 38.61
N PHE A 550 34.11 -5.70 37.87
CA PHE A 550 33.23 -6.73 38.42
C PHE A 550 33.98 -7.72 39.30
N LYS A 551 35.10 -8.27 38.82
CA LYS A 551 35.96 -9.18 39.60
C LYS A 551 36.47 -8.55 40.90
N ALA A 552 36.86 -7.28 40.86
CA ALA A 552 37.41 -6.59 42.03
C ALA A 552 36.33 -6.15 43.05
N ASN A 553 35.10 -5.90 42.60
CA ASN A 553 34.08 -5.24 43.43
C ASN A 553 32.83 -6.08 43.71
N MET A 554 32.71 -7.31 43.20
CA MET A 554 31.52 -8.14 43.40
C MET A 554 31.21 -8.38 44.89
N SER A 555 32.22 -8.48 45.76
CA SER A 555 32.05 -8.64 47.20
C SER A 555 31.30 -7.48 47.88
N ARG A 556 31.29 -6.30 47.25
CA ARG A 556 30.52 -5.12 47.70
C ARG A 556 29.05 -5.18 47.30
N VAL A 557 28.71 -6.03 46.33
CA VAL A 557 27.36 -6.24 45.79
C VAL A 557 26.72 -7.49 46.39
N SER A 558 27.47 -8.59 46.49
CA SER A 558 27.03 -9.84 47.13
C SER A 558 28.23 -10.58 47.72
N SER A 559 28.19 -10.84 49.03
CA SER A 559 29.23 -11.61 49.73
C SER A 559 29.19 -13.12 49.44
N LEU A 560 28.07 -13.62 48.91
CA LEU A 560 27.83 -15.04 48.65
C LEU A 560 28.26 -15.48 47.23
N SER A 561 28.43 -14.54 46.31
CA SER A 561 28.63 -14.81 44.89
C SER A 561 30.12 -14.78 44.53
N LYS A 562 30.70 -15.94 44.19
CA LYS A 562 32.11 -16.06 43.78
C LYS A 562 32.25 -15.94 42.27
N VAL A 563 32.82 -14.83 41.82
CA VAL A 563 32.99 -14.57 40.38
C VAL A 563 33.81 -15.66 39.67
N GLY A 564 34.82 -16.22 40.35
CA GLY A 564 35.76 -17.19 39.78
C GLY A 564 35.19 -18.59 39.50
N ASP A 565 34.04 -18.94 40.08
CA ASP A 565 33.43 -20.27 39.96
C ASP A 565 32.54 -20.39 38.70
N HIS A 566 32.44 -19.31 37.91
CA HIS A 566 31.54 -19.19 36.77
C HIS A 566 32.24 -18.64 35.54
N ASP A 567 31.80 -19.09 34.36
CA ASP A 567 32.14 -18.49 33.08
C ASP A 567 30.97 -17.62 32.59
N TYR A 568 31.32 -16.55 31.86
CA TYR A 568 30.41 -15.49 31.44
C TYR A 568 30.44 -15.36 29.92
N HIS A 569 29.27 -15.44 29.28
CA HIS A 569 29.11 -15.14 27.87
C HIS A 569 28.20 -13.94 27.69
N LEU A 570 28.79 -12.78 27.36
CA LEU A 570 28.04 -11.55 27.12
C LEU A 570 27.83 -11.36 25.61
N HIS A 571 26.58 -11.32 25.20
CA HIS A 571 26.14 -11.02 23.84
C HIS A 571 25.54 -9.62 23.78
N ILE A 572 25.93 -8.83 22.78
CA ILE A 572 25.37 -7.49 22.53
C ILE A 572 24.56 -7.52 21.24
N VAL A 573 23.31 -7.07 21.35
CA VAL A 573 22.41 -6.89 20.22
C VAL A 573 22.15 -5.41 20.05
N GLU A 574 22.49 -4.89 18.87
CA GLU A 574 22.14 -3.53 18.47
C GLU A 574 20.80 -3.60 17.70
N MET A 575 19.85 -2.73 18.06
CA MET A 575 18.45 -2.84 17.62
C MET A 575 18.04 -1.82 16.55
N GLN A 576 18.87 -0.80 16.26
CA GLN A 576 18.49 0.39 15.47
C GLN A 576 19.54 0.78 14.40
N ASN A 577 20.49 -0.12 14.08
CA ASN A 577 21.62 0.04 13.18
C ASN A 577 22.48 1.29 13.38
N THR A 578 22.71 1.72 14.62
CA THR A 578 23.58 2.87 14.92
C THR A 578 25.07 2.56 14.95
N GLY A 579 25.43 1.28 14.82
CA GLY A 579 26.81 0.79 14.87
C GLY A 579 27.29 0.46 16.29
N PRO A 580 28.56 0.02 16.49
CA PRO A 580 29.11 -0.30 17.79
C PRO A 580 29.23 0.92 18.71
N THR A 581 29.27 0.70 20.02
CA THR A 581 29.39 1.75 21.05
C THR A 581 30.49 1.45 22.06
N SER A 582 31.19 2.50 22.52
CA SER A 582 32.21 2.42 23.57
C SER A 582 31.64 2.59 24.99
N ASP A 583 30.40 3.03 25.12
CA ASP A 583 29.88 3.57 26.38
C ASP A 583 29.13 2.51 27.18
N LEU A 584 29.66 1.28 27.19
CA LEU A 584 29.01 0.08 27.71
C LEU A 584 29.53 -0.37 29.08
N THR A 585 30.48 0.34 29.68
CA THR A 585 31.18 -0.14 30.88
C THR A 585 30.21 -0.36 32.05
N LEU A 586 29.38 0.63 32.35
CA LEU A 586 28.41 0.54 33.45
C LEU A 586 27.32 -0.50 33.18
N CYS A 587 26.75 -0.49 31.98
CA CYS A 587 25.70 -1.43 31.58
C CYS A 587 26.21 -2.89 31.65
N SER A 588 27.44 -3.13 31.18
CA SER A 588 28.07 -4.45 31.25
C SER A 588 28.28 -4.91 32.70
N PHE A 589 28.70 -4.02 33.60
CA PHE A 589 28.86 -4.33 35.03
C PHE A 589 27.52 -4.71 35.67
N ILE A 590 26.44 -3.95 35.41
CA ILE A 590 25.11 -4.25 35.96
C ILE A 590 24.58 -5.58 35.40
N THR A 591 24.80 -5.84 34.11
CA THR A 591 24.42 -7.11 33.46
C THR A 591 25.13 -8.30 34.12
N LEU A 592 26.44 -8.18 34.39
CA LEU A 592 27.26 -9.18 35.09
C LEU A 592 26.74 -9.47 36.50
N CYS A 593 26.43 -8.44 37.28
CA CYS A 593 25.83 -8.58 38.60
C CYS A 593 24.44 -9.25 38.54
N SER A 594 23.58 -8.82 37.61
CA SER A 594 22.23 -9.38 37.42
C SER A 594 22.27 -10.88 37.11
N GLY A 595 23.13 -11.29 36.16
CA GLY A 595 23.26 -12.71 35.79
C GLY A 595 23.84 -13.56 36.90
N LEU A 596 24.91 -13.11 37.58
CA LEU A 596 25.53 -13.87 38.67
C LEU A 596 24.61 -14.01 39.89
N MET A 597 23.82 -12.99 40.20
CA MET A 597 22.86 -13.02 41.30
C MET A 597 21.56 -13.76 40.97
N GLY A 598 21.34 -14.12 39.70
CA GLY A 598 20.07 -14.71 39.25
C GLY A 598 18.88 -13.78 39.44
N LYS A 599 19.09 -12.46 39.49
CA LYS A 599 18.03 -11.46 39.71
C LYS A 599 17.80 -10.64 38.46
N PRO A 600 16.55 -10.53 37.96
CA PRO A 600 16.27 -9.72 36.78
C PRO A 600 16.29 -8.22 37.11
N ILE A 601 16.64 -7.41 36.12
CA ILE A 601 16.53 -5.95 36.21
C ILE A 601 15.05 -5.56 36.13
N ARG A 602 14.68 -4.46 36.80
CA ARG A 602 13.30 -3.94 36.81
C ARG A 602 12.75 -3.78 35.39
N CYS A 603 11.50 -4.21 35.20
CA CYS A 603 10.83 -4.21 33.90
C CYS A 603 10.80 -2.80 33.28
N GLN A 604 10.98 -2.74 31.96
CA GLN A 604 10.92 -1.50 31.16
C GLN A 604 11.87 -0.40 31.65
N MET A 605 13.02 -0.78 32.25
CA MET A 605 14.06 0.13 32.69
C MET A 605 15.17 0.29 31.64
N ILE A 606 15.55 1.55 31.39
CA ILE A 606 16.82 1.89 30.74
C ILE A 606 17.77 2.54 31.75
N ILE A 607 19.06 2.24 31.62
CA ILE A 607 20.11 2.74 32.50
C ILE A 607 21.05 3.60 31.67
N LEU A 608 21.24 4.85 32.09
CA LEU A 608 22.04 5.83 31.38
C LEU A 608 23.37 6.07 32.10
N GLY A 609 24.37 6.55 31.38
CA GLY A 609 25.70 6.86 31.92
C GLY A 609 26.72 5.75 31.69
N ASN A 610 27.98 6.08 31.93
CA ASN A 610 29.12 5.18 31.75
C ASN A 610 30.02 5.20 33.00
N MET A 611 31.06 4.37 33.04
CA MET A 611 32.03 4.39 34.15
C MET A 611 33.46 4.13 33.69
N SER A 612 34.41 4.69 34.44
CA SER A 612 35.84 4.40 34.29
C SER A 612 36.24 3.09 34.99
N LEU A 613 37.46 2.60 34.75
CA LEU A 613 38.02 1.44 35.45
C LEU A 613 38.06 1.61 36.98
N GLY A 614 38.16 2.86 37.47
CA GLY A 614 38.14 3.18 38.90
C GLY A 614 36.74 3.22 39.50
N GLY A 615 35.69 3.09 38.70
CA GLY A 615 34.29 3.20 39.13
C GLY A 615 33.78 4.64 39.22
N THR A 616 34.48 5.61 38.63
CA THR A 616 33.97 6.99 38.51
C THR A 616 32.86 7.03 37.47
N ILE A 617 31.70 7.59 37.83
CA ILE A 617 30.55 7.70 36.95
C ILE A 617 30.70 8.87 35.97
N GLU A 618 30.52 8.57 34.69
CA GLU A 618 30.51 9.55 33.61
C GLU A 618 29.07 9.99 33.30
N LYS A 619 28.93 11.25 32.91
CA LYS A 619 27.65 11.90 32.63
C LYS A 619 27.03 11.31 31.35
N ALA A 620 25.71 11.10 31.35
CA ALA A 620 24.98 10.75 30.13
C ALA A 620 24.89 11.95 29.18
N SER A 621 25.16 11.74 27.90
CA SER A 621 25.02 12.73 26.83
C SER A 621 23.58 12.77 26.29
N SER A 622 23.16 13.92 25.76
CA SER A 622 21.87 14.10 25.07
C SER A 622 20.66 13.50 25.80
N LEU A 623 20.42 13.87 27.06
CA LEU A 623 19.35 13.27 27.89
C LEU A 623 17.97 13.32 27.24
N ALA A 624 17.57 14.47 26.67
CA ALA A 624 16.26 14.61 26.04
C ALA A 624 16.07 13.62 24.87
N GLU A 625 17.05 13.52 23.98
CA GLU A 625 17.04 12.61 22.83
C GLU A 625 17.08 11.14 23.28
N THR A 626 17.88 10.85 24.30
CA THR A 626 18.02 9.51 24.89
C THR A 626 16.72 9.02 25.51
N LEU A 627 16.02 9.89 26.25
CA LEU A 627 14.71 9.58 26.82
C LEU A 627 13.66 9.40 25.73
N GLN A 628 13.73 10.16 24.63
CA GLN A 628 12.79 10.02 23.52
C GLN A 628 12.96 8.65 22.85
N VAL A 629 14.19 8.25 22.51
CA VAL A 629 14.47 6.92 21.94
C VAL A 629 14.04 5.80 22.89
N GLY A 630 14.28 5.98 24.20
CA GLY A 630 13.83 5.04 25.22
C GLY A 630 12.31 4.91 25.29
N PHE A 631 11.59 6.03 25.24
CA PHE A 631 10.12 6.05 25.25
C PHE A 631 9.55 5.32 24.03
N ASP A 632 10.07 5.65 22.84
CA ASP A 632 9.66 5.02 21.57
C ASP A 632 9.95 3.51 21.57
N ALA A 633 11.00 3.07 22.28
CA ALA A 633 11.35 1.67 22.47
C ALA A 633 10.51 0.94 23.54
N GLY A 634 9.66 1.64 24.30
CA GLY A 634 8.78 1.09 25.33
C GLY A 634 9.32 1.14 26.76
N ALA A 635 10.34 1.96 27.04
CA ALA A 635 10.79 2.18 28.41
C ALA A 635 9.76 3.00 29.21
N LYS A 636 9.59 2.63 30.49
CA LYS A 636 8.77 3.36 31.47
C LYS A 636 9.56 3.76 32.71
N ARG A 637 10.78 3.26 32.88
CA ARG A 637 11.68 3.58 34.00
C ARG A 637 13.03 4.01 33.49
N ILE A 638 13.62 5.00 34.15
CA ILE A 638 14.95 5.50 33.79
C ILE A 638 15.82 5.59 35.04
N LEU A 639 17.07 5.13 34.92
CA LEU A 639 18.09 5.25 35.94
C LEU A 639 19.19 6.20 35.45
N ILE A 640 19.32 7.36 36.12
CA ILE A 640 20.15 8.49 35.68
C ILE A 640 21.30 8.71 36.68
N PRO A 641 22.53 9.00 36.22
CA PRO A 641 23.61 9.35 37.13
C PRO A 641 23.37 10.70 37.81
N MET A 642 23.76 10.83 39.08
CA MET A 642 23.68 12.10 39.82
C MET A 642 24.43 13.25 39.11
N SER A 643 25.49 12.94 38.36
CA SER A 643 26.23 13.93 37.56
C SER A 643 25.43 14.51 36.38
N SER A 644 24.33 13.86 35.98
CA SER A 644 23.44 14.30 34.90
C SER A 644 22.23 15.13 35.38
N VAL A 645 22.06 15.33 36.70
CA VAL A 645 20.89 16.05 37.25
C VAL A 645 20.79 17.49 36.73
N GLY A 646 21.92 18.16 36.49
CA GLY A 646 21.97 19.52 35.95
C GLY A 646 21.37 19.66 34.54
N ASP A 647 21.26 18.56 33.78
CA ASP A 647 20.73 18.57 32.41
C ASP A 647 19.25 18.21 32.34
N ILE A 648 18.61 17.83 33.46
CA ILE A 648 17.17 17.52 33.49
C ILE A 648 16.31 18.65 32.91
N PRO A 649 16.59 19.95 33.15
CA PRO A 649 15.81 21.04 32.55
C PRO A 649 15.81 21.07 31.02
N THR A 650 16.72 20.34 30.35
CA THR A 650 16.75 20.22 28.88
C THR A 650 15.66 19.28 28.33
N ILE A 651 15.04 18.47 29.19
CA ILE A 651 14.05 17.47 28.81
C ILE A 651 12.66 18.12 28.78
N PRO A 652 11.87 17.95 27.71
CA PRO A 652 10.48 18.40 27.69
C PRO A 652 9.67 17.81 28.86
N GLY A 653 8.92 18.65 29.58
CA GLY A 653 8.19 18.23 30.78
C GLY A 653 7.19 17.09 30.53
N GLU A 654 6.53 17.08 29.37
CA GLU A 654 5.62 16.01 28.96
C GLU A 654 6.33 14.67 28.76
N LEU A 655 7.57 14.67 28.29
CA LEU A 655 8.36 13.45 28.10
C LEU A 655 8.86 12.94 29.46
N PHE A 656 9.38 13.83 30.30
CA PHE A 656 9.89 13.45 31.62
C PHE A 656 8.80 12.85 32.52
N ALA A 657 7.56 13.35 32.43
CA ALA A 657 6.41 12.85 33.19
C ALA A 657 6.00 11.40 32.84
N LYS A 658 6.43 10.87 31.68
CA LYS A 658 6.12 9.50 31.25
C LYS A 658 6.99 8.43 31.91
N PHE A 659 8.03 8.84 32.64
CA PHE A 659 9.00 7.93 33.23
C PHE A 659 8.97 7.92 34.76
N GLN A 660 9.15 6.74 35.34
CA GLN A 660 9.57 6.60 36.74
C GLN A 660 11.09 6.78 36.82
N THR A 661 11.53 7.90 37.36
CA THR A 661 12.95 8.28 37.43
C THR A 661 13.60 7.81 38.73
N SER A 662 14.83 7.32 38.65
CA SER A 662 15.69 7.01 39.80
C SER A 662 17.11 7.52 39.52
N PHE A 663 17.84 7.88 40.58
CA PHE A 663 19.20 8.42 40.48
C PHE A 663 20.21 7.54 41.18
N TYR A 664 21.45 7.48 40.71
CA TYR A 664 22.52 6.75 41.38
C TYR A 664 23.81 7.56 41.51
N SER A 665 24.58 7.31 42.57
CA SER A 665 25.84 8.02 42.86
C SER A 665 27.10 7.26 42.44
N ASP A 666 27.05 5.93 42.45
CA ASP A 666 28.19 5.06 42.16
C ASP A 666 27.73 3.74 41.50
N PRO A 667 28.65 2.94 40.94
CA PRO A 667 28.28 1.71 40.22
C PRO A 667 27.53 0.69 41.08
N VAL A 668 27.86 0.57 42.36
CA VAL A 668 27.24 -0.41 43.26
C VAL A 668 25.81 0.01 43.59
N ASP A 669 25.59 1.29 43.88
CA ASP A 669 24.26 1.88 44.04
C ASP A 669 23.39 1.72 42.78
N ALA A 670 23.98 1.85 41.58
CA ALA A 670 23.29 1.60 40.31
C ALA A 670 22.76 0.15 40.21
N VAL A 671 23.54 -0.85 40.67
CA VAL A 671 23.14 -2.26 40.68
C VAL A 671 21.95 -2.48 41.62
N TYR A 672 22.02 -1.98 42.85
CA TYR A 672 20.93 -2.13 43.83
C TYR A 672 19.61 -1.55 43.30
N LYS A 673 19.67 -0.33 42.73
CA LYS A 673 18.51 0.34 42.14
C LYS A 673 17.97 -0.36 40.89
N ALA A 674 18.84 -0.87 40.03
CA ALA A 674 18.45 -1.62 38.83
C ALA A 674 17.76 -2.95 39.16
N LEU A 675 18.25 -3.67 40.18
CA LEU A 675 17.68 -4.94 40.65
C LEU A 675 16.48 -4.75 41.59
N GLY A 676 16.28 -3.53 42.10
CA GLY A 676 15.21 -3.22 43.04
C GLY A 676 15.38 -3.85 44.42
N VAL A 677 16.63 -4.01 44.85
CA VAL A 677 17.01 -4.52 46.17
C VAL A 677 17.44 -3.31 47.00
N GLU A 678 16.85 -3.13 48.18
CA GLU A 678 17.30 -2.14 49.18
C GLU A 678 18.55 -2.61 49.92
#